data_AF-A0A9W8FH65-F1
#
_entry.id   AF-A0A9W8FH65-F1
#
_cell.length_a   1.000
_cell.length_b   1.000
_cell.length_c   1.000
_cell.angle_alpha   90.00
_cell.angle_beta   90.00
_cell.angle_gamma   90.00
#
_symmetry.space_group_name_H-M   'P 1'
#
loop_
_entity.id
_entity.type
_entity.pdbx_description
1 polymer ?
#
loop_
_entity_poly.entity_id
_entity_poly.type
_entity_poly.pdbx_seq_one_letter_code
_entity_poly.pdbx_strand_id
1 'polypeptide(L)'
;MATTITNEATSPVPSLIVGLRLSGKKAAIFGGGQAAASRAVFALDAGADVVIYGPNIPKSLDKWTGNGRIHLSPTTSYASADIVAFSVVFVTSDAECNHLAVVQDAHAAGIPVNVAGDAELSDFVLMPTYSGSSSLQVAVTTNGVAPRAASRLLKEIVRKLPADLESQLKEAARLSSMARAAEQEHAKALAKLDAVAVDAASADMSTAVTAIQTPQASLSSSEAGADAQPAAPLLDLGALRNGAVQVDQIANVQVASGYVSHALSDLCFVYSAPEQDIGEAVLAWSRRAEKNAHGDWVSALRMETRSGAGHALWGALSSGSKVAAVASAASLPYMVPVLSQLVARNLPLVIHASAQSLDEFSVAQSDFADAFLALQTNAIFLVSSTAQEAHDMALVAHAVAQAAKAPVVHLTNGSAEAAASVTVRMSSHTQAARYVSTIVKAAGSNGAASHAAVIQKAFAEFRNTFGRTYRAFEYSGSADTESVFVSLGQTTSALQMSLPSILKQRSVGVLNVRVLRPWGSDEFTSSLPPTVKQIAVLGSTSGMDSLYNPFFTDISTSVFLGKYAASVQVVNKNIFGAKGTAAVDVVYASLGLDMPEELVDEQQEESSPDPTPAKQNGEDSAASLEPTATSESIVAIAQRLAFPEVYATQTVPRPGERTFTVKVSALRRMTPNTYDRNIIHIEFDTRGTELTYEIGDALGVFGYNDVAQVDEFCKVYGLDGSDFVTAVKDGQYQTRSVHSWLTHALDLFGRPSKKFYSALADFAADEKEADKLRWLTTSEGSIEFKDRVADTVTYADLLLEFASARPSILHLVDLIAPIKPRHYSIASSAKMHPGSVHLCVVTVEWKNSRGQLRTGQCTRFLNSLNIGDELVVSVKPSVMKLPPLDSQPVIMAGLGTGMAPFRAFIEERAVRKLEGIDVGPMTLYFGSRHRAMEYLYGEEFEAYHADGLLTNLRLAFSRDQKEKVYIQHRMREDSEMLSSHILSQNGSFYLCGPTWPTGDVKDAMVGAFTKFGGVKASEASKVIEELKESERYILEVY
;
A
#
# COMPACT_ATOMS: atom_id res chain seq x y z
N MET A 1 -10.63 12.64 -22.74
CA MET A 1 -11.78 13.50 -22.39
C MET A 1 -11.69 13.81 -20.91
N ALA A 2 -11.62 15.09 -20.54
CA ALA A 2 -11.52 15.56 -19.16
C ALA A 2 -12.85 16.21 -18.76
N THR A 3 -13.32 15.96 -17.53
CA THR A 3 -14.48 16.65 -16.98
C THR A 3 -14.07 17.37 -15.71
N THR A 4 -14.17 18.70 -15.73
CA THR A 4 -13.94 19.64 -14.63
C THR A 4 -15.30 20.01 -14.02
N ILE A 5 -15.41 20.11 -12.70
CA ILE A 5 -16.51 20.81 -12.02
C ILE A 5 -15.93 22.06 -11.37
N THR A 6 -16.41 23.22 -11.83
CA THR A 6 -16.06 24.58 -11.38
C THR A 6 -17.05 25.09 -10.33
N ASN A 7 -16.61 26.03 -9.49
CA ASN A 7 -17.50 27.02 -8.91
C ASN A 7 -16.86 28.42 -9.03
N GLU A 8 -17.65 29.38 -9.50
CA GLU A 8 -17.22 30.68 -10.04
C GLU A 8 -16.99 31.76 -8.97
N ALA A 9 -15.91 32.54 -9.13
CA ALA A 9 -15.91 34.00 -8.92
C ALA A 9 -14.59 34.59 -9.48
N THR A 10 -14.69 35.61 -10.34
CA THR A 10 -13.63 36.31 -11.11
C THR A 10 -12.92 35.42 -12.13
N SER A 11 -13.20 35.64 -13.43
CA SER A 11 -12.62 34.86 -14.53
C SER A 11 -11.09 35.06 -14.57
N PRO A 12 -10.27 34.03 -14.27
CA PRO A 12 -8.83 34.15 -14.41
C PRO A 12 -8.47 33.91 -15.88
N VAL A 13 -7.58 34.74 -16.42
CA VAL A 13 -6.84 34.43 -17.64
C VAL A 13 -6.26 33.02 -17.50
N PRO A 14 -6.36 32.13 -18.50
CA PRO A 14 -5.86 30.76 -18.37
C PRO A 14 -4.35 30.76 -18.13
N SER A 15 -3.95 30.39 -16.92
CA SER A 15 -2.54 30.25 -16.54
C SER A 15 -1.99 28.93 -17.05
N LEU A 16 -0.89 28.96 -17.81
CA LEU A 16 -0.18 27.77 -18.27
C LEU A 16 0.88 27.37 -17.23
N ILE A 17 0.94 26.09 -16.85
CA ILE A 17 2.05 25.58 -16.04
C ILE A 17 3.24 25.34 -16.96
N VAL A 18 4.31 26.12 -16.76
CA VAL A 18 5.53 26.05 -17.57
C VAL A 18 6.70 25.67 -16.67
N GLY A 19 7.35 24.55 -16.98
CA GLY A 19 8.59 24.14 -16.33
C GLY A 19 9.76 24.92 -16.92
N LEU A 20 10.32 25.86 -16.16
CA LEU A 20 11.48 26.65 -16.60
C LEU A 20 12.78 25.91 -16.28
N ARG A 21 13.48 25.49 -17.32
CA ARG A 21 14.82 24.93 -17.17
C ARG A 21 15.85 26.06 -17.05
N LEU A 22 16.26 26.35 -15.81
CA LEU A 22 17.20 27.42 -15.50
C LEU A 22 18.65 26.92 -15.33
N SER A 23 18.88 25.61 -15.41
CA SER A 23 20.21 25.00 -15.30
C SER A 23 21.20 25.58 -16.32
N GLY A 24 22.28 26.19 -15.82
CA GLY A 24 23.31 26.87 -16.62
C GLY A 24 22.89 28.21 -17.23
N LYS A 25 21.72 28.74 -16.84
CA LYS A 25 21.21 30.04 -17.27
C LYS A 25 21.34 31.05 -16.13
N LYS A 26 21.41 32.34 -16.48
CA LYS A 26 21.49 33.40 -15.48
C LYS A 26 20.11 33.86 -15.04
N ALA A 27 19.90 33.93 -13.73
CA ALA A 27 18.72 34.52 -13.11
C ALA A 27 19.13 35.76 -12.34
N ALA A 28 18.44 36.88 -12.55
CA ALA A 28 18.68 38.10 -11.79
C ALA A 28 17.67 38.25 -10.66
N ILE A 29 18.13 38.75 -9.52
CA ILE A 29 17.29 39.08 -8.37
C ILE A 29 17.60 40.52 -7.97
N PHE A 30 16.61 41.41 -8.02
CA PHE A 30 16.75 42.81 -7.64
C PHE A 30 16.05 43.07 -6.29
N GLY A 31 16.82 43.57 -5.32
CA GLY A 31 16.41 43.85 -3.93
C GLY A 31 16.94 42.83 -2.90
N GLY A 32 16.78 43.12 -1.61
CA GLY A 32 17.41 42.38 -0.51
C GLY A 32 16.48 41.55 0.37
N GLY A 33 17.02 41.09 1.50
CA GLY A 33 16.26 40.43 2.57
C GLY A 33 15.83 38.98 2.30
N GLN A 34 14.92 38.48 3.14
CA GLN A 34 14.49 37.07 3.10
C GLN A 34 13.74 36.69 1.81
N ALA A 35 13.08 37.65 1.15
CA ALA A 35 12.45 37.43 -0.15
C ALA A 35 13.50 37.11 -1.23
N ALA A 36 14.61 37.84 -1.26
CA ALA A 36 15.72 37.59 -2.18
C ALA A 36 16.35 36.21 -1.92
N ALA A 37 16.55 35.85 -0.65
CA ALA A 37 17.06 34.52 -0.30
C ALA A 37 16.15 33.38 -0.76
N SER A 38 14.83 33.52 -0.59
CA SER A 38 13.89 32.51 -1.06
C SER A 38 13.90 32.35 -2.59
N ARG A 39 14.02 33.45 -3.35
CA ARG A 39 14.12 33.41 -4.81
C ARG A 39 15.46 32.87 -5.31
N ALA A 40 16.54 33.19 -4.60
CA ALA A 40 17.87 32.69 -4.89
C ALA A 40 17.93 31.18 -4.75
N VAL A 41 17.43 30.63 -3.64
CA VAL A 41 17.38 29.17 -3.43
C VAL A 41 16.57 28.49 -4.54
N PHE A 42 15.40 29.02 -4.89
CA PHE A 42 14.58 28.45 -5.98
C PHE A 42 15.33 28.42 -7.33
N ALA A 43 15.99 29.51 -7.69
CA ALA A 43 16.75 29.58 -8.94
C ALA A 43 18.01 28.68 -8.90
N LEU A 44 18.70 28.60 -7.75
CA LEU A 44 19.90 27.77 -7.57
C LEU A 44 19.60 26.27 -7.60
N ASP A 45 18.50 25.85 -6.96
CA ASP A 45 17.99 24.48 -6.97
C ASP A 45 17.60 24.06 -8.40
N ALA A 46 17.05 25.00 -9.19
CA ALA A 46 16.80 24.81 -10.61
C ALA A 46 18.07 24.83 -11.49
N GLY A 47 19.24 25.01 -10.88
CA GLY A 47 20.55 24.97 -11.53
C GLY A 47 21.03 26.30 -12.12
N ALA A 48 20.37 27.42 -11.83
CA ALA A 48 20.74 28.73 -12.37
C ALA A 48 22.03 29.28 -11.73
N ASP A 49 22.67 30.19 -12.46
CA ASP A 49 23.64 31.12 -11.89
C ASP A 49 22.90 32.39 -11.49
N VAL A 50 22.97 32.75 -10.22
CA VAL A 50 22.12 33.81 -9.66
C VAL A 50 22.94 35.07 -9.47
N VAL A 51 22.46 36.19 -10.01
CA VAL A 51 23.03 37.51 -9.76
C VAL A 51 22.06 38.31 -8.91
N ILE A 52 22.51 38.76 -7.73
CA ILE A 52 21.67 39.50 -6.79
C ILE A 52 22.15 40.96 -6.75
N TYR A 53 21.26 41.89 -7.05
CA TYR A 53 21.49 43.34 -7.05
C TYR A 53 20.73 43.98 -5.88
N GLY A 54 21.45 44.50 -4.89
CA GLY A 54 20.85 45.30 -3.81
C GLY A 54 21.50 45.11 -2.44
N PRO A 55 21.31 46.07 -1.52
CA PRO A 55 21.87 45.97 -0.17
C PRO A 55 21.10 44.96 0.69
N ASN A 56 21.74 44.49 1.77
CA ASN A 56 21.14 43.59 2.77
C ASN A 56 20.86 42.14 2.30
N ILE A 57 21.84 41.50 1.67
CA ILE A 57 21.80 40.07 1.34
C ILE A 57 21.93 39.23 2.62
N PRO A 58 20.99 38.29 2.90
CA PRO A 58 21.04 37.48 4.13
C PRO A 58 22.24 36.51 4.14
N LYS A 59 22.92 36.40 5.29
CA LYS A 59 24.05 35.47 5.52
C LYS A 59 23.74 34.00 5.23
N SER A 60 22.46 33.61 5.19
CA SER A 60 22.05 32.26 4.80
C SER A 60 22.45 31.89 3.36
N LEU A 61 22.74 32.88 2.51
CA LEU A 61 23.24 32.65 1.15
C LEU A 61 24.78 32.54 1.07
N ASP A 62 25.51 32.78 2.17
CA ASP A 62 26.98 32.78 2.18
C ASP A 62 27.57 31.41 1.79
N LYS A 63 26.84 30.32 2.08
CA LYS A 63 27.20 28.94 1.69
C LYS A 63 27.31 28.78 0.17
N TRP A 64 26.58 29.59 -0.60
CA TRP A 64 26.46 29.46 -2.05
C TRP A 64 27.34 30.45 -2.83
N THR A 65 27.73 31.57 -2.19
CA THR A 65 28.74 32.49 -2.74
C THR A 65 30.14 31.85 -2.84
N GLY A 66 30.47 30.92 -1.93
CA GLY A 66 31.76 30.23 -1.95
C GLY A 66 32.01 29.34 -3.18
N ASN A 67 30.94 28.93 -3.87
CA ASN A 67 31.00 28.06 -5.04
C ASN A 67 30.90 28.83 -6.38
N GLY A 68 30.93 30.17 -6.35
CA GLY A 68 30.89 31.01 -7.55
C GLY A 68 29.55 31.08 -8.28
N ARG A 69 28.50 30.41 -7.79
CA ARG A 69 27.16 30.33 -8.43
C ARG A 69 26.22 31.47 -8.03
N ILE A 70 26.61 32.27 -7.04
CA ILE A 70 25.94 33.54 -6.71
C ILE A 70 26.93 34.68 -6.91
N HIS A 71 26.56 35.65 -7.74
CA HIS A 71 27.27 36.92 -7.88
C HIS A 71 26.49 38.02 -7.16
N LEU A 72 27.13 38.66 -6.17
CA LEU A 72 26.52 39.73 -5.39
C LEU A 72 26.98 41.08 -5.91
N SER A 73 26.03 41.92 -6.31
CA SER A 73 26.26 43.34 -6.60
C SER A 73 25.63 44.16 -5.47
N PRO A 74 26.43 44.90 -4.67
CA PRO A 74 25.91 45.67 -3.55
C PRO A 74 25.10 46.91 -3.96
N THR A 75 25.05 47.22 -5.26
CA THR A 75 24.26 48.34 -5.80
C THR A 75 22.94 47.85 -6.39
N THR A 76 21.88 48.66 -6.25
CA THR A 76 20.61 48.44 -6.97
C THR A 76 20.63 48.94 -8.41
N SER A 77 21.69 49.64 -8.83
CA SER A 77 21.86 50.17 -10.19
C SER A 77 22.33 49.09 -11.17
N TYR A 78 21.69 49.07 -12.34
CA TYR A 78 22.03 48.21 -13.49
C TYR A 78 21.88 49.02 -14.79
N ALA A 79 22.52 48.60 -15.87
CA ALA A 79 22.25 49.16 -17.20
C ALA A 79 21.11 48.37 -17.86
N SER A 80 20.10 49.05 -18.40
CA SER A 80 18.93 48.40 -19.03
C SER A 80 19.30 47.40 -20.13
N ALA A 81 20.43 47.62 -20.81
CA ALA A 81 20.94 46.70 -21.83
C ALA A 81 21.42 45.35 -21.26
N ASP A 82 21.77 45.26 -19.98
CA ASP A 82 22.30 44.04 -19.37
C ASP A 82 21.20 43.03 -18.99
N ILE A 83 19.94 43.49 -18.92
CA ILE A 83 18.80 42.63 -18.55
C ILE A 83 18.61 41.48 -19.54
N VAL A 84 18.93 41.70 -20.83
CA VAL A 84 18.83 40.67 -21.88
C VAL A 84 19.71 39.45 -21.64
N ALA A 85 20.72 39.57 -20.76
CA ALA A 85 21.62 38.47 -20.43
C ALA A 85 21.00 37.46 -19.45
N PHE A 86 19.84 37.78 -18.87
CA PHE A 86 19.13 36.92 -17.93
C PHE A 86 17.99 36.18 -18.61
N SER A 87 17.73 34.97 -18.14
CA SER A 87 16.62 34.13 -18.62
C SER A 87 15.36 34.24 -17.77
N VAL A 88 15.49 34.80 -16.57
CA VAL A 88 14.37 35.11 -15.68
C VAL A 88 14.81 36.20 -14.70
N VAL A 89 13.90 37.11 -14.35
CA VAL A 89 14.15 38.20 -13.40
C VAL A 89 13.21 38.08 -12.21
N PHE A 90 13.72 38.20 -11.00
CA PHE A 90 12.95 38.33 -9.78
C PHE A 90 13.16 39.71 -9.18
N VAL A 91 12.09 40.35 -8.72
CA VAL A 91 12.15 41.66 -8.06
C VAL A 91 11.51 41.54 -6.68
N THR A 92 12.20 41.99 -5.64
CA THR A 92 11.66 41.97 -4.27
C THR A 92 11.03 43.32 -3.92
N SER A 93 10.25 43.37 -2.83
CA SER A 93 9.53 44.57 -2.37
C SER A 93 10.41 45.56 -1.57
N ASP A 94 11.72 45.57 -1.79
CA ASP A 94 12.67 46.45 -1.10
C ASP A 94 12.56 47.90 -1.59
N ALA A 95 12.49 48.87 -0.67
CA ALA A 95 12.17 50.27 -0.97
C ALA A 95 13.24 50.99 -1.80
N GLU A 96 14.48 50.49 -1.80
CA GLU A 96 15.60 51.04 -2.59
C GLU A 96 15.67 50.49 -4.03
N CYS A 97 14.79 49.54 -4.39
CA CYS A 97 14.70 48.97 -5.72
C CYS A 97 13.64 49.70 -6.55
N ASN A 98 14.04 50.29 -7.69
CA ASN A 98 13.11 50.91 -8.64
C ASN A 98 12.37 49.83 -9.47
N HIS A 99 11.52 49.06 -8.80
CA HIS A 99 10.86 47.85 -9.32
C HIS A 99 10.10 48.08 -10.62
N LEU A 100 9.47 49.25 -10.81
CA LEU A 100 8.76 49.59 -12.05
C LEU A 100 9.70 49.71 -13.26
N ALA A 101 10.89 50.29 -13.09
CA ALA A 101 11.86 50.41 -14.18
C ALA A 101 12.43 49.03 -14.59
N VAL A 102 12.73 48.18 -13.61
CA VAL A 102 13.22 46.80 -13.84
C VAL A 102 12.19 45.97 -14.60
N VAL A 103 10.92 46.05 -14.20
CA VAL A 103 9.81 45.34 -14.86
C VAL A 103 9.62 45.84 -16.29
N GLN A 104 9.64 47.16 -16.52
CA GLN A 104 9.52 47.74 -17.86
C GLN A 104 10.66 47.30 -18.79
N ASP A 105 11.90 47.32 -18.31
CA ASP A 105 13.06 46.90 -19.09
C ASP A 105 13.04 45.38 -19.38
N ALA A 106 12.63 44.56 -18.42
CA ALA A 106 12.50 43.11 -18.60
C ALA A 106 11.42 42.76 -19.65
N HIS A 107 10.26 43.42 -19.59
CA HIS A 107 9.21 43.24 -20.59
C HIS A 107 9.66 43.71 -21.98
N ALA A 108 10.35 44.85 -22.07
CA ALA A 108 10.90 45.34 -23.34
C ALA A 108 11.93 44.36 -23.95
N ALA A 109 12.67 43.64 -23.11
CA ALA A 109 13.61 42.59 -23.49
C ALA A 109 12.96 41.21 -23.73
N GLY A 110 11.66 41.05 -23.45
CA GLY A 110 10.95 39.77 -23.55
C GLY A 110 11.40 38.73 -22.51
N ILE A 111 11.97 39.17 -21.39
CA ILE A 111 12.42 38.29 -20.31
C ILE A 111 11.34 38.22 -19.23
N PRO A 112 10.92 37.01 -18.82
CA PRO A 112 9.85 36.86 -17.84
C PRO A 112 10.28 37.39 -16.46
N VAL A 113 9.44 38.22 -15.84
CA VAL A 113 9.68 38.82 -14.52
C VAL A 113 8.67 38.36 -13.45
N ASN A 114 9.15 38.10 -12.24
CA ASN A 114 8.31 37.85 -11.05
C ASN A 114 8.61 38.89 -9.95
N VAL A 115 7.61 39.68 -9.59
CA VAL A 115 7.68 40.65 -8.50
C VAL A 115 7.08 40.05 -7.22
N ALA A 116 7.82 40.09 -6.13
CA ALA A 116 7.44 39.46 -4.87
C ALA A 116 6.26 40.19 -4.23
N GLY A 117 5.09 39.54 -4.20
CA GLY A 117 3.89 40.06 -3.55
C GLY A 117 3.08 41.04 -4.40
N ASP A 118 3.50 41.29 -5.64
CA ASP A 118 2.76 42.11 -6.61
C ASP A 118 2.51 41.33 -7.90
N ALA A 119 1.27 40.87 -8.04
CA ALA A 119 0.85 40.00 -9.13
C ALA A 119 0.59 40.75 -10.44
N GLU A 120 0.21 42.02 -10.36
CA GLU A 120 -0.13 42.83 -11.54
C GLU A 120 1.12 43.20 -12.34
N LEU A 121 2.26 43.26 -11.66
CA LEU A 121 3.58 43.50 -12.26
C LEU A 121 4.37 42.23 -12.60
N SER A 122 3.79 41.04 -12.38
CA SER A 122 4.47 39.75 -12.61
C SER A 122 3.96 39.04 -13.87
N ASP A 123 4.87 38.57 -14.74
CA ASP A 123 4.55 37.71 -15.88
C ASP A 123 4.21 36.27 -15.46
N PHE A 124 4.79 35.82 -14.35
CA PHE A 124 4.58 34.49 -13.80
C PHE A 124 4.58 34.52 -12.28
N VAL A 125 3.91 33.55 -11.66
CA VAL A 125 3.86 33.39 -10.20
C VAL A 125 4.48 32.05 -9.79
N LEU A 126 5.29 32.07 -8.74
CA LEU A 126 5.86 30.85 -8.17
C LEU A 126 4.81 30.14 -7.30
N MET A 127 4.50 28.89 -7.66
CA MET A 127 3.51 28.08 -6.95
C MET A 127 4.19 27.23 -5.86
N PRO A 128 3.66 27.20 -4.62
CA PRO A 128 4.04 26.18 -3.66
C PRO A 128 3.61 24.79 -4.16
N THR A 129 4.57 23.88 -4.20
CA THR A 129 4.40 22.50 -4.67
C THR A 129 4.77 21.52 -3.58
N TYR A 130 3.94 20.50 -3.37
CA TYR A 130 4.27 19.36 -2.53
C TYR A 130 4.57 18.14 -3.41
N SER A 131 5.71 17.50 -3.15
CA SER A 131 6.07 16.20 -3.71
C SER A 131 6.36 15.25 -2.55
N GLY A 132 5.38 14.39 -2.24
CA GLY A 132 5.54 13.35 -1.22
C GLY A 132 4.77 12.14 -1.69
N SER A 133 5.50 11.11 -2.11
CA SER A 133 5.13 9.99 -2.99
C SER A 133 5.32 10.30 -4.48
N SER A 134 6.00 9.37 -5.17
CA SER A 134 6.66 9.53 -6.48
C SER A 134 5.73 9.75 -7.68
N SER A 135 4.41 9.91 -7.46
CA SER A 135 3.41 9.93 -8.53
C SER A 135 2.48 11.15 -8.55
N LEU A 136 2.41 11.95 -7.48
CA LEU A 136 1.44 13.06 -7.37
C LEU A 136 2.14 14.37 -6.98
N GLN A 137 2.10 15.34 -7.89
CA GLN A 137 2.47 16.73 -7.60
C GLN A 137 1.21 17.56 -7.39
N VAL A 138 1.10 18.19 -6.22
CA VAL A 138 0.01 19.12 -5.91
C VAL A 138 0.57 20.53 -5.86
N ALA A 139 0.06 21.41 -6.72
CA ALA A 139 0.44 22.81 -6.80
C ALA A 139 -0.77 23.69 -6.44
N VAL A 140 -0.58 24.69 -5.58
CA VAL A 140 -1.66 25.62 -5.19
C VAL A 140 -1.22 27.06 -5.48
N THR A 141 -1.93 27.78 -6.34
CA THR A 141 -1.66 29.19 -6.65
C THR A 141 -2.69 30.11 -6.02
N THR A 142 -2.26 31.31 -5.62
CA THR A 142 -3.15 32.43 -5.21
C THR A 142 -2.98 33.64 -6.11
N ASN A 143 -2.40 33.44 -7.31
CA ASN A 143 -1.97 34.52 -8.20
C ASN A 143 -1.13 35.57 -7.45
N GLY A 144 -0.28 35.17 -6.51
CA GLY A 144 0.58 36.09 -5.74
C GLY A 144 -0.10 36.87 -4.60
N VAL A 145 -1.43 36.87 -4.48
CA VAL A 145 -2.18 37.73 -3.54
C VAL A 145 -2.13 37.25 -2.08
N ALA A 146 -2.06 35.93 -1.85
CA ALA A 146 -2.12 35.35 -0.49
C ALA A 146 -1.18 34.14 -0.31
N PRO A 147 0.15 34.30 -0.46
CA PRO A 147 1.11 33.19 -0.52
C PRO A 147 1.17 32.34 0.76
N ARG A 148 0.95 32.95 1.94
CA ARG A 148 0.86 32.19 3.21
C ARG A 148 -0.41 31.34 3.31
N ALA A 149 -1.52 31.83 2.76
CA ALA A 149 -2.76 31.07 2.69
C ALA A 149 -2.62 29.90 1.70
N ALA A 150 -1.96 30.11 0.55
CA ALA A 150 -1.65 29.07 -0.43
C ALA A 150 -0.88 27.90 0.18
N SER A 151 0.21 28.19 0.91
CA SER A 151 1.03 27.16 1.57
C SER A 151 0.30 26.45 2.71
N ARG A 152 -0.61 27.15 3.41
CA ARG A 152 -1.44 26.52 4.46
C ARG A 152 -2.52 25.62 3.87
N LEU A 153 -3.17 26.08 2.79
CA LEU A 153 -4.18 25.31 2.06
C LEU A 153 -3.56 24.06 1.41
N LEU A 154 -2.37 24.18 0.80
CA LEU A 154 -1.61 23.04 0.27
C LEU A 154 -1.35 22.00 1.36
N LYS A 155 -0.93 22.41 2.55
CA LYS A 155 -0.71 21.49 3.68
C LYS A 155 -1.99 20.84 4.18
N GLU A 156 -3.13 21.54 4.16
CA GLU A 156 -4.44 20.96 4.49
C GLU A 156 -4.95 20.01 3.41
N ILE A 157 -4.80 20.34 2.12
CA ILE A 157 -5.16 19.48 1.00
C ILE A 157 -4.32 18.20 1.07
N VAL A 158 -3.00 18.31 1.24
CA VAL A 158 -2.10 17.15 1.39
C VAL A 158 -2.46 16.31 2.61
N ARG A 159 -2.92 16.90 3.72
CA ARG A 159 -3.41 16.15 4.89
C ARG A 159 -4.74 15.43 4.67
N LYS A 160 -5.57 15.92 3.74
CA LYS A 160 -6.89 15.36 3.43
C LYS A 160 -6.89 14.42 2.23
N LEU A 161 -5.81 14.40 1.44
CA LEU A 161 -5.64 13.44 0.36
C LEU A 161 -5.48 12.03 0.96
N PRO A 162 -6.25 11.03 0.50
CA PRO A 162 -6.14 9.65 0.97
C PRO A 162 -4.73 9.08 0.74
N ALA A 163 -4.22 8.30 1.69
CA ALA A 163 -2.92 7.64 1.54
C ALA A 163 -2.90 6.60 0.39
N ASP A 164 -4.07 6.17 -0.08
CA ASP A 164 -4.26 5.20 -1.17
C ASP A 164 -4.62 5.84 -2.52
N LEU A 165 -4.51 7.16 -2.69
CA LEU A 165 -4.86 7.84 -3.94
C LEU A 165 -4.09 7.27 -5.15
N GLU A 166 -2.87 6.76 -4.92
CA GLU A 166 -2.07 6.04 -5.92
C GLU A 166 -2.71 4.71 -6.35
N SER A 167 -3.39 3.99 -5.45
CA SER A 167 -4.15 2.77 -5.73
C SER A 167 -5.43 3.07 -6.53
N GLN A 168 -6.15 4.14 -6.16
CA GLN A 168 -7.37 4.56 -6.87
C GLN A 168 -7.06 5.14 -8.25
N LEU A 169 -5.94 5.86 -8.40
CA LEU A 169 -5.43 6.32 -9.71
C LEU A 169 -4.84 5.16 -10.53
N LYS A 170 -4.24 4.14 -9.90
CA LYS A 170 -3.84 2.89 -10.56
C LYS A 170 -5.04 2.08 -11.02
N GLU A 171 -6.16 2.06 -10.28
CA GLU A 171 -7.40 1.41 -10.72
C GLU A 171 -8.12 2.21 -11.81
N ALA A 172 -8.11 3.54 -11.74
CA ALA A 172 -8.55 4.40 -12.84
C ALA A 172 -7.63 4.24 -14.07
N ALA A 173 -6.33 4.02 -13.89
CA ALA A 173 -5.37 3.69 -14.94
C ALA A 173 -5.53 2.25 -15.45
N ARG A 174 -6.05 1.32 -14.65
CA ARG A 174 -6.45 -0.04 -15.03
C ARG A 174 -7.75 -0.03 -15.85
N LEU A 175 -8.73 0.77 -15.45
CA LEU A 175 -9.94 1.04 -16.25
C LEU A 175 -9.59 1.80 -17.53
N SER A 176 -8.61 2.71 -17.47
CA SER A 176 -8.05 3.40 -18.65
C SER A 176 -7.19 2.46 -19.51
N SER A 177 -6.51 1.46 -18.95
CA SER A 177 -5.77 0.44 -19.73
C SER A 177 -6.70 -0.54 -20.43
N MET A 178 -7.85 -0.84 -19.82
CA MET A 178 -8.97 -1.53 -20.47
C MET A 178 -9.61 -0.68 -21.56
N ALA A 179 -9.78 0.64 -21.33
CA ALA A 179 -10.18 1.57 -22.38
C ALA A 179 -9.12 1.69 -23.49
N ARG A 180 -7.82 1.60 -23.17
CA ARG A 180 -6.69 1.57 -24.12
C ARG A 180 -6.60 0.26 -24.92
N ALA A 181 -7.12 -0.85 -24.40
CA ALA A 181 -7.28 -2.07 -25.18
C ALA A 181 -8.37 -1.90 -26.25
N ALA A 182 -9.45 -1.18 -25.93
CA ALA A 182 -10.44 -0.72 -26.93
C ALA A 182 -9.88 0.39 -27.84
N GLU A 183 -9.01 1.24 -27.31
CA GLU A 183 -8.27 2.28 -28.04
C GLU A 183 -7.15 1.70 -28.93
N GLN A 184 -6.65 0.49 -28.66
CA GLN A 184 -5.68 -0.24 -29.50
C GLN A 184 -6.33 -0.78 -30.78
N GLU A 185 -7.61 -1.15 -30.73
CA GLU A 185 -8.41 -1.36 -31.93
C GLU A 185 -8.64 -0.05 -32.69
N HIS A 186 -8.88 1.06 -31.97
CA HIS A 186 -9.01 2.39 -32.55
C HIS A 186 -7.68 2.94 -33.11
N ALA A 187 -6.53 2.61 -32.51
CA ALA A 187 -5.18 3.01 -32.90
C ALA A 187 -4.71 2.27 -34.15
N LYS A 188 -5.17 1.03 -34.36
CA LYS A 188 -5.02 0.33 -35.65
C LYS A 188 -5.80 1.04 -36.78
N ALA A 189 -6.89 1.73 -36.45
CA ALA A 189 -7.63 2.56 -37.40
C ALA A 189 -6.96 3.94 -37.63
N LEU A 190 -6.37 4.55 -36.59
CA LEU A 190 -5.60 5.82 -36.65
C LEU A 190 -4.21 5.67 -37.32
N ALA A 191 -3.55 4.51 -37.20
CA ALA A 191 -2.28 4.22 -37.88
C ALA A 191 -2.40 4.21 -39.41
N LYS A 192 -3.62 4.07 -39.96
CA LYS A 192 -3.91 4.28 -41.39
C LYS A 192 -4.04 5.76 -41.78
N LEU A 193 -4.27 6.65 -40.83
CA LEU A 193 -4.43 8.11 -41.04
C LEU A 193 -3.11 8.89 -40.90
N ASP A 194 -2.17 8.44 -40.04
CA ASP A 194 -0.89 9.15 -39.79
C ASP A 194 0.24 8.88 -40.80
N ALA A 195 0.04 7.98 -41.77
CA ALA A 195 1.01 7.72 -42.83
C ALA A 195 1.26 8.94 -43.77
N VAL A 196 0.48 10.01 -43.62
CA VAL A 196 0.51 11.21 -44.48
C VAL A 196 1.41 12.33 -43.91
N ALA A 197 1.79 12.29 -42.62
CA ALA A 197 2.43 13.43 -41.94
C ALA A 197 3.96 13.34 -41.76
N VAL A 198 4.61 12.22 -42.14
CA VAL A 198 6.01 11.93 -41.76
C VAL A 198 7.05 12.32 -42.82
N ASP A 199 6.65 12.65 -44.05
CA ASP A 199 7.61 12.95 -45.13
C ASP A 199 8.35 14.30 -44.98
N ALA A 200 7.94 15.18 -44.05
CA ALA A 200 8.51 16.53 -43.92
C ALA A 200 9.68 16.66 -42.93
N ALA A 201 9.85 15.75 -41.97
CA ALA A 201 10.82 15.92 -40.86
C ALA A 201 12.13 15.11 -41.01
N SER A 202 12.21 14.19 -41.99
CA SER A 202 13.37 13.32 -42.20
C SER A 202 14.54 14.01 -42.92
N ALA A 203 14.28 15.12 -43.62
CA ALA A 203 15.28 15.80 -44.45
C ALA A 203 16.29 16.63 -43.64
N ASP A 204 15.89 17.30 -42.55
CA ASP A 204 16.76 18.22 -41.82
C ASP A 204 17.79 17.53 -40.90
N MET A 205 17.46 16.35 -40.34
CA MET A 205 18.35 15.62 -39.42
C MET A 205 19.48 14.85 -40.12
N SER A 206 19.30 14.48 -41.40
CA SER A 206 20.36 13.85 -42.21
C SER A 206 21.59 14.75 -42.31
N THR A 207 21.39 16.07 -42.35
CA THR A 207 22.45 17.08 -42.51
C THR A 207 23.34 17.25 -41.27
N ALA A 208 22.79 17.02 -40.07
CA ALA A 208 23.52 17.17 -38.81
C ALA A 208 24.43 15.96 -38.51
N VAL A 209 24.02 14.75 -38.92
CA VAL A 209 24.79 13.51 -38.71
C VAL A 209 26.02 13.45 -39.61
N THR A 210 25.94 13.99 -40.84
CA THR A 210 27.09 14.07 -41.75
C THR A 210 28.18 15.04 -41.26
N ALA A 211 27.82 16.08 -40.48
CA ALA A 211 28.79 17.03 -39.92
C ALA A 211 29.64 16.43 -38.78
N ILE A 212 29.10 15.45 -38.05
CA ILE A 212 29.78 14.79 -36.92
C ILE A 212 30.80 13.73 -37.39
N GLN A 213 30.64 13.19 -38.60
CA GLN A 213 31.50 12.13 -39.15
C GLN A 213 32.82 12.63 -39.78
N THR A 214 33.08 13.93 -39.77
CA THR A 214 34.32 14.54 -40.29
C THR A 214 35.35 14.71 -39.16
N PRO A 215 36.62 14.28 -39.31
CA PRO A 215 37.59 14.36 -38.22
C PRO A 215 37.96 15.83 -37.94
N GLN A 216 37.66 16.32 -36.73
CA GLN A 216 38.25 17.55 -36.22
C GLN A 216 39.71 17.30 -35.82
N ALA A 217 40.60 17.40 -36.81
CA ALA A 217 42.04 17.46 -36.58
C ALA A 217 42.45 18.85 -36.06
N SER A 218 42.01 19.25 -34.86
CA SER A 218 42.56 20.41 -34.14
C SER A 218 41.95 20.56 -32.74
N LEU A 219 42.40 19.77 -31.77
CA LEU A 219 42.32 20.15 -30.36
C LEU A 219 43.72 19.99 -29.76
N SER A 220 44.30 21.14 -29.44
CA SER A 220 45.60 21.29 -28.81
C SER A 220 45.66 20.58 -27.46
N SER A 221 46.80 19.97 -27.20
CA SER A 221 47.17 19.19 -26.02
C SER A 221 47.27 20.01 -24.72
N SER A 222 46.17 20.56 -24.20
CA SER A 222 46.22 21.35 -22.94
C SER A 222 45.10 21.17 -21.92
N GLU A 223 44.23 20.15 -22.04
CA GLU A 223 43.25 19.82 -20.98
C GLU A 223 43.36 18.37 -20.51
N ALA A 224 44.59 17.96 -20.17
CA ALA A 224 44.79 16.82 -19.29
C ALA A 224 44.66 17.32 -17.85
N GLY A 225 43.46 17.22 -17.27
CA GLY A 225 43.31 17.25 -15.82
C GLY A 225 44.12 16.08 -15.24
N ALA A 226 45.19 16.42 -14.55
CA ALA A 226 45.91 15.49 -13.68
C ALA A 226 44.98 15.11 -12.52
N ASP A 227 44.76 13.81 -12.33
CA ASP A 227 44.19 13.12 -11.15
C ASP A 227 43.01 12.15 -11.40
N ALA A 228 43.01 11.43 -12.52
CA ALA A 228 42.36 10.12 -12.58
C ALA A 228 43.20 9.17 -13.45
N GLN A 229 44.02 8.32 -12.81
CA GLN A 229 44.63 7.18 -13.50
C GLN A 229 43.52 6.16 -13.81
N PRO A 230 43.34 5.70 -15.06
CA PRO A 230 42.44 4.59 -15.35
C PRO A 230 42.95 3.33 -14.63
N ALA A 231 42.05 2.60 -13.97
CA ALA A 231 42.40 1.43 -13.16
C ALA A 231 42.87 0.20 -14.00
N ALA A 232 42.78 0.25 -15.34
CA ALA A 232 43.27 -0.78 -16.24
C ALA A 232 43.95 -0.18 -17.50
N PRO A 233 44.98 -0.85 -18.08
CA PRO A 233 45.61 -0.38 -19.31
C PRO A 233 44.63 -0.44 -20.49
N LEU A 234 44.52 0.65 -21.26
CA LEU A 234 43.66 0.69 -22.45
C LEU A 234 44.13 -0.37 -23.46
N LEU A 235 43.21 -1.25 -23.87
CA LEU A 235 43.45 -2.30 -24.86
C LEU A 235 43.96 -1.71 -26.18
N ASP A 236 45.06 -2.27 -26.70
CA ASP A 236 45.57 -1.95 -28.03
C ASP A 236 44.80 -2.74 -29.10
N LEU A 237 44.04 -2.01 -29.92
CA LEU A 237 43.22 -2.61 -30.97
C LEU A 237 44.04 -3.12 -32.17
N GLY A 238 45.34 -2.79 -32.26
CA GLY A 238 46.22 -3.22 -33.34
C GLY A 238 46.19 -4.73 -33.58
N ALA A 239 46.29 -5.52 -32.51
CA ALA A 239 46.24 -6.99 -32.57
C ALA A 239 44.85 -7.55 -32.92
N LEU A 240 43.79 -6.78 -32.67
CA LEU A 240 42.40 -7.18 -32.86
C LEU A 240 41.82 -6.75 -34.22
N ARG A 241 42.49 -5.83 -34.95
CA ARG A 241 42.07 -5.40 -36.29
C ARG A 241 42.22 -6.49 -37.35
N ASN A 242 43.40 -7.12 -37.42
CA ASN A 242 43.79 -8.07 -38.49
C ASN A 242 44.24 -9.44 -37.94
N GLY A 243 43.92 -9.76 -36.69
CA GLY A 243 44.40 -10.96 -35.99
C GLY A 243 43.70 -12.27 -36.35
N ALA A 244 44.17 -13.35 -35.71
CA ALA A 244 43.53 -14.68 -35.72
C ALA A 244 42.05 -14.62 -35.32
N VAL A 245 41.31 -15.71 -35.54
CA VAL A 245 39.87 -15.83 -35.21
C VAL A 245 39.56 -15.35 -33.79
N GLN A 246 40.47 -15.63 -32.86
CA GLN A 246 40.42 -15.17 -31.48
C GLN A 246 41.82 -14.80 -30.97
N VAL A 247 41.91 -13.78 -30.12
CA VAL A 247 43.14 -13.29 -29.50
C VAL A 247 42.91 -13.13 -28.00
N ASP A 248 43.81 -13.68 -27.19
CA ASP A 248 43.75 -13.54 -25.74
C ASP A 248 44.26 -12.15 -25.33
N GLN A 249 43.46 -11.43 -24.54
CA GLN A 249 43.71 -10.05 -24.13
C GLN A 249 43.36 -9.86 -22.67
N ILE A 250 44.10 -9.02 -21.96
CA ILE A 250 43.78 -8.66 -20.57
C ILE A 250 42.71 -7.57 -20.62
N ALA A 251 41.53 -7.88 -20.10
CA ALA A 251 40.41 -6.95 -20.09
C ALA A 251 39.45 -7.23 -18.93
N ASN A 252 38.75 -6.17 -18.54
CA ASN A 252 37.64 -6.25 -17.61
C ASN A 252 36.29 -6.27 -18.37
N VAL A 253 35.18 -6.35 -17.64
CA VAL A 253 33.82 -6.46 -18.21
C VAL A 253 33.44 -5.25 -19.09
N GLN A 254 33.82 -4.04 -18.66
CA GLN A 254 33.51 -2.79 -19.38
C GLN A 254 34.34 -2.66 -20.66
N VAL A 255 35.62 -3.00 -20.61
CA VAL A 255 36.51 -2.99 -21.79
C VAL A 255 36.07 -4.04 -22.80
N ALA A 256 35.69 -5.25 -22.35
CA ALA A 256 35.25 -6.33 -23.20
C ALA A 256 33.97 -6.00 -24.00
N SER A 257 32.94 -5.49 -23.33
CA SER A 257 31.67 -5.08 -23.97
C SER A 257 31.80 -3.76 -24.76
N GLY A 258 32.60 -2.82 -24.25
CA GLY A 258 32.93 -1.58 -24.94
C GLY A 258 33.68 -1.81 -26.25
N TYR A 259 34.61 -2.77 -26.29
CA TYR A 259 35.33 -3.15 -27.51
C TYR A 259 34.37 -3.57 -28.62
N VAL A 260 33.40 -4.43 -28.32
CA VAL A 260 32.41 -4.88 -29.30
C VAL A 260 31.54 -3.72 -29.79
N SER A 261 31.14 -2.82 -28.87
CA SER A 261 30.41 -1.60 -29.22
C SER A 261 31.17 -0.76 -30.24
N HIS A 262 32.46 -0.53 -29.97
CA HIS A 262 33.36 0.20 -30.86
C HIS A 262 33.55 -0.53 -32.19
N ALA A 263 33.74 -1.85 -32.17
CA ALA A 263 34.01 -2.64 -33.38
C ALA A 263 32.81 -2.69 -34.35
N LEU A 264 31.57 -2.60 -33.86
CA LEU A 264 30.35 -2.86 -34.66
C LEU A 264 29.44 -1.63 -34.88
N SER A 265 29.82 -0.47 -34.34
CA SER A 265 29.00 0.76 -34.41
C SER A 265 29.76 1.91 -35.07
N ASP A 266 29.01 2.88 -35.59
CA ASP A 266 29.54 4.13 -36.14
C ASP A 266 29.49 5.24 -35.07
N LEU A 267 28.47 5.18 -34.22
CA LEU A 267 28.23 6.13 -33.13
C LEU A 267 27.97 5.38 -31.83
N CYS A 268 28.73 5.73 -30.79
CA CYS A 268 28.60 5.19 -29.44
C CYS A 268 28.20 6.30 -28.47
N PHE A 269 27.15 6.10 -27.68
CA PHE A 269 26.78 7.03 -26.62
C PHE A 269 27.14 6.47 -25.24
N VAL A 270 27.67 7.30 -24.35
CA VAL A 270 28.06 6.91 -22.99
C VAL A 270 27.15 7.61 -21.98
N TYR A 271 26.28 6.87 -21.30
CA TYR A 271 25.33 7.37 -20.28
C TYR A 271 25.75 6.89 -18.89
N SER A 272 26.77 7.54 -18.35
CA SER A 272 27.30 7.27 -17.01
C SER A 272 27.76 8.57 -16.36
N ALA A 273 27.76 8.60 -15.03
CA ALA A 273 28.37 9.70 -14.29
C ALA A 273 29.89 9.68 -14.51
N PRO A 274 30.59 10.82 -14.56
CA PRO A 274 32.05 10.87 -14.73
C PRO A 274 32.83 10.05 -13.69
N GLU A 275 32.25 9.89 -12.50
CA GLU A 275 32.82 9.13 -11.38
C GLU A 275 32.71 7.61 -11.58
N GLN A 276 31.89 7.17 -12.54
CA GLN A 276 31.75 5.77 -12.93
C GLN A 276 32.66 5.49 -14.13
N ASP A 277 33.61 4.55 -14.01
CA ASP A 277 34.52 4.10 -15.08
C ASP A 277 33.80 3.26 -16.18
N ILE A 278 32.58 3.68 -16.53
CA ILE A 278 31.72 3.05 -17.54
C ILE A 278 31.89 3.84 -18.84
N GLY A 279 32.36 3.16 -19.89
CA GLY A 279 32.47 3.71 -21.25
C GLY A 279 33.76 4.47 -21.55
N GLU A 280 34.68 4.61 -20.58
CA GLU A 280 35.95 5.34 -20.76
C GLU A 280 36.82 4.77 -21.87
N ALA A 281 36.89 3.44 -22.00
CA ALA A 281 37.65 2.79 -23.07
C ALA A 281 37.14 3.19 -24.47
N VAL A 282 35.82 3.28 -24.65
CA VAL A 282 35.20 3.67 -25.92
C VAL A 282 35.47 5.14 -26.24
N LEU A 283 35.40 6.01 -25.24
CA LEU A 283 35.77 7.43 -25.38
C LEU A 283 37.27 7.58 -25.71
N ALA A 284 38.12 6.76 -25.13
CA ALA A 284 39.56 6.79 -25.39
C ALA A 284 39.91 6.31 -26.80
N TRP A 285 39.29 5.24 -27.31
CA TRP A 285 39.48 4.78 -28.69
C TRP A 285 38.93 5.79 -29.72
N SER A 286 37.79 6.42 -29.44
CA SER A 286 37.26 7.50 -30.30
C SER A 286 38.22 8.69 -30.36
N ARG A 287 38.78 9.13 -29.22
CA ARG A 287 39.81 10.19 -29.16
C ARG A 287 41.09 9.85 -29.92
N ARG A 288 41.46 8.56 -29.98
CA ARG A 288 42.60 8.06 -30.77
C ARG A 288 42.27 7.87 -32.26
N ALA A 289 41.05 8.21 -32.68
CA ALA A 289 40.55 7.94 -34.02
C ALA A 289 40.75 6.45 -34.39
N GLU A 290 40.36 5.55 -33.51
CA GLU A 290 40.39 4.12 -33.84
C GLU A 290 39.26 3.79 -34.83
N LYS A 291 39.56 2.92 -35.80
CA LYS A 291 38.57 2.47 -36.80
C LYS A 291 37.82 1.23 -36.34
N ASN A 292 36.54 1.14 -36.66
CA ASN A 292 35.72 -0.04 -36.42
C ASN A 292 35.99 -1.16 -37.44
N ALA A 293 35.24 -2.26 -37.36
CA ALA A 293 35.36 -3.40 -38.27
C ALA A 293 34.91 -3.11 -39.71
N HIS A 294 34.23 -1.98 -39.94
CA HIS A 294 33.81 -1.52 -41.26
C HIS A 294 34.83 -0.57 -41.90
N GLY A 295 35.88 -0.18 -41.18
CA GLY A 295 36.90 0.76 -41.64
C GLY A 295 36.54 2.23 -41.43
N ASP A 296 35.44 2.49 -40.73
CA ASP A 296 34.90 3.81 -40.41
C ASP A 296 35.41 4.29 -39.04
N TRP A 297 35.46 5.61 -38.85
CA TRP A 297 35.83 6.21 -37.57
C TRP A 297 34.63 6.15 -36.61
N VAL A 298 34.88 5.75 -35.37
CA VAL A 298 33.85 5.69 -34.34
C VAL A 298 33.79 7.00 -33.58
N SER A 299 32.62 7.64 -33.57
CA SER A 299 32.36 8.79 -32.71
C SER A 299 31.78 8.32 -31.39
N ALA A 300 32.38 8.71 -30.26
CA ALA A 300 31.84 8.42 -28.94
C ALA A 300 31.46 9.71 -28.21
N LEU A 301 30.23 9.79 -27.71
CA LEU A 301 29.67 10.98 -27.08
C LEU A 301 29.20 10.65 -25.67
N ARG A 302 29.75 11.35 -24.66
CA ARG A 302 29.26 11.27 -23.29
C ARG A 302 27.97 12.09 -23.17
N MET A 303 26.96 11.49 -22.55
CA MET A 303 25.61 12.01 -22.43
C MET A 303 25.18 12.04 -20.97
N GLU A 304 24.29 12.98 -20.63
CA GLU A 304 23.69 13.04 -19.29
C GLU A 304 22.52 12.07 -19.16
N THR A 305 22.45 11.42 -17.99
CA THR A 305 21.34 10.54 -17.60
C THR A 305 20.20 11.37 -17.00
N ARG A 306 19.23 11.76 -17.84
CA ARG A 306 18.04 12.54 -17.44
C ARG A 306 16.84 12.22 -18.32
N SER A 307 15.67 12.74 -17.98
CA SER A 307 14.48 12.61 -18.84
C SER A 307 14.78 13.08 -20.27
N GLY A 308 14.46 12.22 -21.24
CA GLY A 308 14.74 12.44 -22.66
C GLY A 308 16.11 11.96 -23.14
N ALA A 309 16.97 11.39 -22.28
CA ALA A 309 18.31 10.87 -22.62
C ALA A 309 18.31 9.95 -23.85
N GLY A 310 17.30 9.12 -24.04
CA GLY A 310 17.20 8.21 -25.17
C GLY A 310 16.95 8.86 -26.54
N HIS A 311 16.51 10.12 -26.62
CA HIS A 311 16.13 10.71 -27.92
C HIS A 311 17.31 10.86 -28.88
N ALA A 312 18.54 11.03 -28.36
CA ALA A 312 19.74 11.05 -29.18
C ALA A 312 19.97 9.70 -29.89
N LEU A 313 19.71 8.58 -29.19
CA LEU A 313 19.76 7.23 -29.77
C LEU A 313 18.73 7.09 -30.89
N TRP A 314 17.50 7.55 -30.65
CA TRP A 314 16.43 7.48 -31.65
C TRP A 314 16.72 8.33 -32.89
N GLY A 315 17.22 9.55 -32.71
CA GLY A 315 17.61 10.42 -33.83
C GLY A 315 18.70 9.78 -34.69
N ALA A 316 19.77 9.29 -34.08
CA ALA A 316 20.89 8.65 -34.78
C ALA A 316 20.50 7.32 -35.47
N LEU A 317 19.59 6.53 -34.87
CA LEU A 317 19.07 5.33 -35.54
C LEU A 317 18.16 5.68 -36.71
N SER A 318 17.38 6.76 -36.59
CA SER A 318 16.48 7.21 -37.66
C SER A 318 17.24 7.76 -38.88
N SER A 319 18.50 8.21 -38.71
CA SER A 319 19.38 8.57 -39.82
C SER A 319 20.07 7.38 -40.48
N GLY A 320 19.86 6.15 -39.99
CA GLY A 320 20.44 4.93 -40.54
C GLY A 320 21.85 4.60 -40.04
N SER A 321 22.37 5.30 -39.03
CA SER A 321 23.67 5.00 -38.43
C SER A 321 23.60 3.72 -37.58
N LYS A 322 24.71 2.99 -37.45
CA LYS A 322 24.82 1.89 -36.48
C LYS A 322 25.14 2.47 -35.11
N VAL A 323 24.18 2.39 -34.20
CA VAL A 323 24.26 3.02 -32.88
C VAL A 323 24.37 1.97 -31.78
N ALA A 324 25.33 2.17 -30.88
CA ALA A 324 25.40 1.49 -29.60
C ALA A 324 25.44 2.49 -28.45
N ALA A 325 25.11 2.02 -27.25
CA ALA A 325 25.29 2.77 -26.03
C ALA A 325 25.98 1.93 -24.96
N VAL A 326 26.80 2.57 -24.15
CA VAL A 326 27.33 2.04 -22.90
C VAL A 326 26.74 2.89 -21.78
N ALA A 327 26.12 2.27 -20.77
CA ALA A 327 25.36 2.98 -19.77
C ALA A 327 25.48 2.36 -18.37
N SER A 328 25.18 3.13 -17.32
CA SER A 328 24.77 2.55 -16.04
C SER A 328 23.31 2.09 -16.14
N ALA A 329 22.94 1.00 -15.46
CA ALA A 329 21.58 0.51 -15.36
C ALA A 329 20.60 1.58 -14.83
N ALA A 330 21.07 2.50 -13.97
CA ALA A 330 20.31 3.66 -13.49
C ALA A 330 19.84 4.60 -14.62
N SER A 331 20.41 4.48 -15.83
CA SER A 331 20.00 5.25 -17.00
C SER A 331 18.80 4.65 -17.74
N LEU A 332 18.54 3.35 -17.58
CA LEU A 332 17.50 2.64 -18.30
C LEU A 332 16.08 3.15 -18.02
N PRO A 333 15.69 3.49 -16.77
CA PRO A 333 14.35 4.04 -16.49
C PRO A 333 14.02 5.30 -17.31
N TYR A 334 14.99 6.19 -17.53
CA TYR A 334 14.83 7.40 -18.34
C TYR A 334 14.72 7.12 -19.85
N MET A 335 15.07 5.91 -20.29
CA MET A 335 15.05 5.48 -21.69
C MET A 335 13.83 4.62 -22.05
N VAL A 336 13.03 4.17 -21.07
CA VAL A 336 11.85 3.31 -21.29
C VAL A 336 10.88 3.83 -22.38
N PRO A 337 10.52 5.14 -22.42
CA PRO A 337 9.65 5.65 -23.48
C PRO A 337 10.26 5.50 -24.88
N VAL A 338 11.57 5.71 -25.00
CA VAL A 338 12.29 5.62 -26.28
C VAL A 338 12.48 4.16 -26.70
N LEU A 339 12.86 3.27 -25.77
CA LEU A 339 13.00 1.84 -26.05
C LEU A 339 11.70 1.25 -26.62
N SER A 340 10.55 1.62 -26.05
CA SER A 340 9.23 1.21 -26.55
C SER A 340 8.96 1.70 -27.98
N GLN A 341 9.36 2.93 -28.30
CA GLN A 341 9.24 3.49 -29.67
C GLN A 341 10.17 2.78 -30.66
N LEU A 342 11.40 2.45 -30.25
CA LEU A 342 12.36 1.73 -31.09
C LEU A 342 11.86 0.32 -31.42
N VAL A 343 11.24 -0.39 -30.46
CA VAL A 343 10.57 -1.67 -30.72
C VAL A 343 9.46 -1.48 -31.75
N ALA A 344 8.56 -0.52 -31.55
CA ALA A 344 7.43 -0.28 -32.46
C ALA A 344 7.85 0.05 -33.90
N ARG A 345 9.05 0.62 -34.08
CA ARG A 345 9.61 1.01 -35.38
C ARG A 345 10.62 0.01 -35.94
N ASN A 346 10.83 -1.12 -35.25
CA ASN A 346 11.80 -2.14 -35.64
C ASN A 346 13.22 -1.58 -35.84
N LEU A 347 13.71 -0.77 -34.90
CA LEU A 347 15.03 -0.15 -34.97
C LEU A 347 16.05 -0.93 -34.10
N PRO A 348 17.20 -1.37 -34.67
CA PRO A 348 18.19 -2.18 -33.97
C PRO A 348 19.13 -1.31 -33.13
N LEU A 349 18.93 -1.28 -31.82
CA LEU A 349 19.81 -0.61 -30.85
C LEU A 349 20.47 -1.65 -29.95
N VAL A 350 21.73 -1.44 -29.56
CA VAL A 350 22.36 -2.20 -28.47
C VAL A 350 22.75 -1.26 -27.34
N ILE A 351 22.30 -1.56 -26.12
CA ILE A 351 22.73 -0.87 -24.89
C ILE A 351 23.47 -1.89 -24.01
N HIS A 352 24.74 -1.64 -23.75
CA HIS A 352 25.51 -2.36 -22.74
C HIS A 352 25.38 -1.62 -21.41
N ALA A 353 24.56 -2.14 -20.51
CA ALA A 353 24.23 -1.49 -19.26
C ALA A 353 24.86 -2.23 -18.06
N SER A 354 25.73 -1.54 -17.34
CA SER A 354 26.33 -2.06 -16.11
C SER A 354 25.37 -1.90 -14.94
N ALA A 355 25.04 -3.00 -14.26
CA ALA A 355 24.21 -3.07 -13.06
C ALA A 355 24.96 -2.52 -11.84
N GLN A 356 25.44 -1.28 -11.93
CA GLN A 356 26.17 -0.55 -10.89
C GLN A 356 25.27 0.54 -10.31
N SER A 357 25.06 0.49 -9.00
CA SER A 357 24.46 1.57 -8.20
C SER A 357 25.48 2.12 -7.22
N LEU A 358 25.31 3.37 -6.79
CA LEU A 358 26.14 4.02 -5.78
C LEU A 358 25.37 4.01 -4.46
N ASP A 359 26.00 3.55 -3.37
CA ASP A 359 25.40 3.64 -2.04
C ASP A 359 25.53 5.05 -1.44
N GLU A 360 25.02 5.25 -0.21
CA GLU A 360 25.04 6.54 0.49
C GLU A 360 26.45 7.11 0.73
N PHE A 361 27.48 6.26 0.59
CA PHE A 361 28.89 6.62 0.71
C PHE A 361 29.59 6.72 -0.65
N SER A 362 28.83 6.72 -1.75
CA SER A 362 29.34 6.72 -3.13
C SER A 362 30.19 5.50 -3.49
N VAL A 363 29.95 4.36 -2.82
CA VAL A 363 30.61 3.10 -3.15
C VAL A 363 29.76 2.33 -4.16
N ALA A 364 30.42 1.83 -5.20
CA ALA A 364 29.80 1.06 -6.27
C ALA A 364 29.36 -0.34 -5.79
N GLN A 365 28.08 -0.65 -5.90
CA GLN A 365 27.51 -1.96 -5.61
C GLN A 365 26.75 -2.52 -6.82
N SER A 366 26.69 -3.85 -6.92
CA SER A 366 25.93 -4.51 -7.99
C SER A 366 24.42 -4.51 -7.67
N ASP A 367 23.63 -3.81 -8.48
CA ASP A 367 22.18 -3.67 -8.31
C ASP A 367 21.45 -3.74 -9.66
N PHE A 368 20.51 -4.69 -9.77
CA PHE A 368 19.69 -4.88 -10.96
C PHE A 368 18.33 -4.17 -10.90
N ALA A 369 18.01 -3.47 -9.81
CA ALA A 369 16.70 -2.86 -9.59
C ALA A 369 16.28 -1.92 -10.72
N ASP A 370 17.17 -1.02 -11.14
CA ASP A 370 16.90 -0.06 -12.22
C ASP A 370 16.75 -0.75 -13.58
N ALA A 371 17.47 -1.85 -13.82
CA ALA A 371 17.33 -2.63 -15.04
C ALA A 371 15.97 -3.33 -15.11
N PHE A 372 15.46 -3.80 -13.97
CA PHE A 372 14.15 -4.45 -13.88
C PHE A 372 12.99 -3.52 -14.21
N LEU A 373 13.10 -2.22 -13.91
CA LEU A 373 12.13 -1.21 -14.31
C LEU A 373 11.98 -1.09 -15.84
N ALA A 374 13.02 -1.47 -16.60
CA ALA A 374 13.01 -1.43 -18.06
C ALA A 374 12.51 -2.73 -18.71
N LEU A 375 12.32 -3.82 -17.96
CA LEU A 375 11.84 -5.12 -18.49
C LEU A 375 10.41 -5.08 -19.05
N GLN A 376 9.63 -4.06 -18.69
CA GLN A 376 8.29 -3.81 -19.24
C GLN A 376 8.31 -3.39 -20.71
N THR A 377 9.47 -3.02 -21.24
CA THR A 377 9.65 -2.78 -22.67
C THR A 377 9.67 -4.12 -23.40
N ASN A 378 9.12 -4.19 -24.61
CA ASN A 378 9.21 -5.38 -25.46
C ASN A 378 10.61 -5.50 -26.13
N ALA A 379 11.64 -4.94 -25.49
CA ALA A 379 13.04 -5.07 -25.87
C ALA A 379 13.61 -6.42 -25.41
N ILE A 380 14.73 -6.81 -25.99
CA ILE A 380 15.41 -8.06 -25.64
C ILE A 380 16.42 -7.77 -24.52
N PHE A 381 16.43 -8.60 -23.47
CA PHE A 381 17.35 -8.44 -22.34
C PHE A 381 18.25 -9.67 -22.21
N LEU A 382 19.56 -9.45 -22.39
CA LEU A 382 20.61 -10.45 -22.22
C LEU A 382 21.44 -10.14 -20.98
N VAL A 383 22.00 -11.16 -20.34
CA VAL A 383 22.82 -11.03 -19.13
C VAL A 383 24.14 -11.78 -19.30
N SER A 384 25.23 -11.22 -18.78
CA SER A 384 26.55 -11.85 -18.73
C SER A 384 27.07 -11.92 -17.30
N SER A 385 27.72 -13.03 -16.96
CA SER A 385 28.19 -13.29 -15.58
C SER A 385 29.70 -13.12 -15.40
N THR A 386 30.48 -13.11 -16.50
CA THR A 386 31.95 -12.99 -16.51
C THR A 386 32.44 -12.01 -17.58
N ALA A 387 33.69 -11.55 -17.51
CA ALA A 387 34.30 -10.72 -18.56
C ALA A 387 34.35 -11.43 -19.93
N GLN A 388 34.54 -12.75 -19.94
CA GLN A 388 34.49 -13.54 -21.17
C GLN A 388 33.08 -13.58 -21.76
N GLU A 389 32.06 -13.78 -20.92
CA GLU A 389 30.67 -13.73 -21.37
C GLU A 389 30.25 -12.32 -21.78
N ALA A 390 30.77 -11.28 -21.16
CA ALA A 390 30.44 -9.90 -21.53
C ALA A 390 30.87 -9.58 -22.96
N HIS A 391 32.05 -10.04 -23.39
CA HIS A 391 32.46 -9.95 -24.80
C HIS A 391 31.52 -10.76 -25.71
N ASP A 392 31.23 -12.01 -25.34
CA ASP A 392 30.48 -12.94 -26.20
C ASP A 392 29.01 -12.56 -26.34
N MET A 393 28.36 -12.21 -25.22
CA MET A 393 26.98 -11.73 -25.20
C MET A 393 26.87 -10.35 -25.86
N ALA A 394 27.92 -9.53 -25.89
CA ALA A 394 27.91 -8.32 -26.69
C ALA A 394 27.86 -8.64 -28.20
N LEU A 395 28.63 -9.61 -28.69
CA LEU A 395 28.53 -10.05 -30.10
C LEU A 395 27.13 -10.60 -30.42
N VAL A 396 26.58 -11.42 -29.52
CA VAL A 396 25.21 -11.95 -29.64
C VAL A 396 24.20 -10.80 -29.66
N ALA A 397 24.33 -9.81 -28.77
CA ALA A 397 23.43 -8.67 -28.69
C ALA A 397 23.38 -7.87 -30.00
N HIS A 398 24.55 -7.58 -30.60
CA HIS A 398 24.64 -6.89 -31.89
C HIS A 398 24.05 -7.72 -33.05
N ALA A 399 24.33 -9.02 -33.08
CA ALA A 399 23.76 -9.92 -34.08
C ALA A 399 22.22 -10.01 -33.95
N VAL A 400 21.72 -10.18 -32.74
CA VAL A 400 20.29 -10.30 -32.43
C VAL A 400 19.56 -8.99 -32.69
N ALA A 401 20.10 -7.84 -32.28
CA ALA A 401 19.47 -6.54 -32.51
C ALA A 401 19.23 -6.31 -34.00
N GLN A 402 20.24 -6.54 -34.83
CA GLN A 402 20.14 -6.35 -36.28
C GLN A 402 19.23 -7.38 -36.95
N ALA A 403 19.30 -8.65 -36.53
CA ALA A 403 18.51 -9.73 -37.13
C ALA A 403 17.03 -9.70 -36.74
N ALA A 404 16.74 -9.40 -35.46
CA ALA A 404 15.38 -9.26 -34.94
C ALA A 404 14.79 -7.87 -35.22
N LYS A 405 15.63 -6.90 -35.62
CA LYS A 405 15.28 -5.48 -35.76
C LYS A 405 14.64 -4.92 -34.50
N ALA A 406 15.24 -5.21 -33.34
CA ALA A 406 14.72 -4.80 -32.04
C ALA A 406 15.84 -4.26 -31.15
N PRO A 407 15.55 -3.36 -30.21
CA PRO A 407 16.51 -2.96 -29.20
C PRO A 407 16.88 -4.15 -28.30
N VAL A 408 18.18 -4.30 -28.04
CA VAL A 408 18.76 -5.28 -27.11
C VAL A 408 19.48 -4.52 -25.99
N VAL A 409 19.09 -4.81 -24.75
CA VAL A 409 19.80 -4.39 -23.54
C VAL A 409 20.63 -5.57 -23.06
N HIS A 410 21.95 -5.42 -23.08
CA HIS A 410 22.89 -6.39 -22.52
C HIS A 410 23.34 -5.90 -21.15
N LEU A 411 22.88 -6.58 -20.10
CA LEU A 411 23.22 -6.30 -18.71
C LEU A 411 24.54 -6.96 -18.33
N THR A 412 25.41 -6.18 -17.70
CA THR A 412 26.72 -6.59 -17.18
C THR A 412 26.83 -6.25 -15.69
N ASN A 413 27.79 -6.83 -14.97
CA ASN A 413 27.97 -6.59 -13.52
C ASN A 413 28.53 -5.19 -13.20
N GLY A 414 28.36 -4.71 -11.96
CA GLY A 414 28.62 -3.31 -11.58
C GLY A 414 29.57 -3.01 -10.40
N SER A 415 30.01 -3.98 -9.61
CA SER A 415 30.86 -3.76 -8.41
C SER A 415 32.38 -3.81 -8.65
N ALA A 416 33.18 -3.50 -7.62
CA ALA A 416 34.65 -3.36 -7.64
C ALA A 416 35.47 -4.50 -8.31
N GLU A 417 34.97 -5.74 -8.37
CA GLU A 417 35.62 -6.84 -9.10
C GLU A 417 35.35 -6.83 -10.62
N ALA A 418 34.37 -6.05 -11.09
CA ALA A 418 34.25 -5.72 -12.52
C ALA A 418 35.43 -4.88 -13.02
N ALA A 419 36.26 -4.34 -12.11
CA ALA A 419 37.54 -3.72 -12.42
C ALA A 419 38.70 -4.75 -12.54
N ALA A 420 38.52 -5.99 -12.04
CA ALA A 420 39.55 -7.02 -12.13
C ALA A 420 39.75 -7.43 -13.59
N SER A 421 40.94 -7.16 -14.10
CA SER A 421 41.31 -7.50 -15.46
C SER A 421 41.70 -8.98 -15.53
N VAL A 422 41.05 -9.72 -16.42
CA VAL A 422 41.30 -11.16 -16.64
C VAL A 422 41.64 -11.41 -18.10
N THR A 423 42.21 -12.57 -18.39
CA THR A 423 42.44 -12.98 -19.78
C THR A 423 41.10 -13.31 -20.44
N VAL A 424 40.70 -12.49 -21.41
CA VAL A 424 39.52 -12.66 -22.24
C VAL A 424 39.96 -13.02 -23.66
N ARG A 425 39.43 -14.12 -24.18
CA ARG A 425 39.61 -14.53 -25.56
C ARG A 425 38.63 -13.76 -26.45
N MET A 426 39.13 -12.65 -27.00
CA MET A 426 38.37 -11.68 -27.80
C MET A 426 38.37 -12.05 -29.27
N SER A 427 37.29 -11.68 -29.97
CA SER A 427 37.17 -11.82 -31.42
C SER A 427 37.88 -10.67 -32.14
N SER A 428 38.47 -10.92 -33.30
CA SER A 428 38.97 -9.83 -34.15
C SER A 428 37.80 -9.06 -34.81
N HIS A 429 38.03 -7.81 -35.19
CA HIS A 429 37.07 -6.96 -35.90
C HIS A 429 36.43 -7.69 -37.09
N THR A 430 37.26 -8.32 -37.92
CA THR A 430 36.83 -9.06 -39.10
C THR A 430 35.89 -10.20 -38.74
N GLN A 431 36.20 -10.94 -37.68
CA GLN A 431 35.41 -12.08 -37.25
C GLN A 431 34.10 -11.65 -36.58
N ALA A 432 34.11 -10.59 -35.78
CA ALA A 432 32.92 -10.00 -35.18
C ALA A 432 31.91 -9.55 -36.25
N ALA A 433 32.36 -8.79 -37.24
CA ALA A 433 31.51 -8.34 -38.35
C ALA A 433 30.98 -9.52 -39.18
N ARG A 434 31.82 -10.54 -39.42
CA ARG A 434 31.41 -11.75 -40.14
C ARG A 434 30.29 -12.48 -39.39
N TYR A 435 30.46 -12.71 -38.09
CA TYR A 435 29.46 -13.37 -37.24
C TYR A 435 28.09 -12.67 -37.30
N VAL A 436 28.06 -11.36 -37.08
CA VAL A 436 26.84 -10.54 -37.19
C VAL A 436 26.20 -10.68 -38.57
N SER A 437 27.01 -10.57 -39.63
CA SER A 437 26.51 -10.67 -41.01
C SER A 437 25.89 -12.03 -41.34
N THR A 438 26.44 -13.13 -40.78
CA THR A 438 25.91 -14.48 -40.97
C THR A 438 24.52 -14.61 -40.36
N ILE A 439 24.34 -14.12 -39.13
CA ILE A 439 23.05 -14.18 -38.42
C ILE A 439 21.99 -13.30 -39.10
N VAL A 440 22.35 -12.08 -39.50
CA VAL A 440 21.44 -11.17 -40.21
C VAL A 440 20.98 -11.78 -41.55
N LYS A 441 21.90 -12.38 -42.31
CA LYS A 441 21.55 -13.08 -43.56
C LYS A 441 20.64 -14.29 -43.32
N ALA A 442 20.92 -15.09 -42.29
CA ALA A 442 20.11 -16.26 -41.94
C ALA A 442 18.71 -15.90 -41.39
N ALA A 443 18.54 -14.69 -40.86
CA ALA A 443 17.25 -14.18 -40.40
C ALA A 443 16.40 -13.60 -41.55
N GLY A 444 17.03 -12.99 -42.56
CA GLY A 444 16.32 -12.40 -43.71
C GLY A 444 15.69 -13.40 -44.69
N SER A 445 16.07 -14.68 -44.64
CA SER A 445 15.60 -15.70 -45.59
C SER A 445 14.35 -16.48 -45.16
N ASN A 446 13.86 -16.31 -43.92
CA ASN A 446 12.64 -16.95 -43.41
C ASN A 446 11.78 -15.88 -42.72
N GLY A 447 10.45 -15.91 -42.93
CA GLY A 447 9.51 -14.90 -42.40
C GLY A 447 9.64 -14.63 -40.89
N ALA A 448 9.11 -13.48 -40.44
CA ALA A 448 9.25 -12.87 -39.11
C ALA A 448 9.46 -13.91 -37.97
N ALA A 449 10.72 -14.25 -37.71
CA ALA A 449 11.09 -15.18 -36.65
C ALA A 449 10.91 -14.50 -35.29
N SER A 450 10.41 -15.23 -34.30
CA SER A 450 10.28 -14.71 -32.93
C SER A 450 11.66 -14.33 -32.37
N HIS A 451 11.70 -13.37 -31.44
CA HIS A 451 12.95 -12.94 -30.79
C HIS A 451 13.71 -14.13 -30.18
N ALA A 452 13.00 -15.08 -29.55
CA ALA A 452 13.58 -16.30 -28.99
C ALA A 452 14.27 -17.18 -30.05
N ALA A 453 13.64 -17.36 -31.22
CA ALA A 453 14.23 -18.16 -32.30
C ALA A 453 15.50 -17.52 -32.88
N VAL A 454 15.55 -16.18 -32.93
CA VAL A 454 16.75 -15.44 -33.37
C VAL A 454 17.89 -15.63 -32.36
N ILE A 455 17.61 -15.56 -31.05
CA ILE A 455 18.61 -15.78 -30.00
C ILE A 455 19.17 -17.21 -30.05
N GLN A 456 18.31 -18.22 -30.20
CA GLN A 456 18.76 -19.62 -30.29
C GLN A 456 19.66 -19.86 -31.52
N LYS A 457 19.32 -19.26 -32.67
CA LYS A 457 20.19 -19.29 -33.87
C LYS A 457 21.53 -18.59 -33.61
N ALA A 458 21.52 -17.45 -32.94
CA ALA A 458 22.74 -16.73 -32.58
C ALA A 458 23.66 -17.60 -31.70
N PHE A 459 23.13 -18.28 -30.67
CA PHE A 459 23.90 -19.20 -29.85
C PHE A 459 24.44 -20.41 -30.63
N ALA A 460 23.64 -21.00 -31.51
CA ALA A 460 24.07 -22.13 -32.34
C ALA A 460 25.25 -21.74 -33.26
N GLU A 461 25.17 -20.57 -33.89
CA GLU A 461 26.25 -20.06 -34.75
C GLU A 461 27.47 -19.61 -33.95
N PHE A 462 27.26 -19.11 -32.74
CA PHE A 462 28.35 -18.72 -31.85
C PHE A 462 29.24 -19.93 -31.55
N ARG A 463 28.62 -21.09 -31.27
CA ARG A 463 29.32 -22.37 -31.10
C ARG A 463 30.09 -22.77 -32.36
N ASN A 464 29.48 -22.66 -33.53
CA ASN A 464 30.13 -23.02 -34.80
C ASN A 464 31.34 -22.12 -35.10
N THR A 465 31.25 -20.84 -34.76
CA THR A 465 32.26 -19.83 -35.09
C THR A 465 33.40 -19.78 -34.08
N PHE A 466 33.07 -19.82 -32.79
CA PHE A 466 33.98 -19.52 -31.69
C PHE A 466 34.22 -20.72 -30.76
N GLY A 467 33.57 -21.86 -31.01
CA GLY A 467 33.72 -23.11 -30.25
C GLY A 467 33.07 -23.12 -28.86
N ARG A 468 32.55 -21.98 -28.38
CA ARG A 468 31.89 -21.85 -27.07
C ARG A 468 30.38 -22.04 -27.18
N THR A 469 29.79 -22.80 -26.27
CA THR A 469 28.36 -23.09 -26.27
C THR A 469 27.65 -22.26 -25.22
N TYR A 470 26.53 -21.67 -25.59
CA TYR A 470 25.66 -20.90 -24.69
C TYR A 470 24.22 -21.41 -24.78
N ARG A 471 23.49 -21.29 -23.66
CA ARG A 471 22.06 -21.56 -23.53
C ARG A 471 21.40 -20.42 -22.76
N ALA A 472 20.09 -20.23 -22.96
CA ALA A 472 19.35 -19.20 -22.23
C ALA A 472 19.35 -19.45 -20.72
N PHE A 473 19.22 -20.73 -20.35
CA PHE A 473 19.33 -21.24 -18.98
C PHE A 473 20.36 -22.36 -18.97
N GLU A 474 21.37 -22.25 -18.10
CA GLU A 474 22.42 -23.27 -17.97
C GLU A 474 22.53 -23.74 -16.53
N TYR A 475 22.29 -25.03 -16.33
CA TYR A 475 22.41 -25.70 -15.04
C TYR A 475 23.80 -26.29 -14.85
N SER A 476 24.38 -26.06 -13.67
CA SER A 476 25.62 -26.66 -13.19
C SER A 476 25.36 -27.33 -11.85
N GLY A 477 25.59 -28.64 -11.76
CA GLY A 477 25.35 -29.41 -10.53
C GLY A 477 25.10 -30.88 -10.85
N SER A 478 24.89 -31.69 -9.80
CA SER A 478 24.56 -33.11 -9.98
C SER A 478 23.13 -33.29 -10.49
N ALA A 479 22.86 -34.38 -11.20
CA ALA A 479 21.53 -34.64 -11.76
C ALA A 479 20.49 -35.07 -10.70
N ASP A 480 20.95 -35.47 -9.51
CA ASP A 480 20.16 -35.95 -8.36
C ASP A 480 19.94 -34.87 -7.29
N THR A 481 20.31 -33.62 -7.58
CA THR A 481 20.19 -32.49 -6.65
C THR A 481 18.73 -32.18 -6.30
N GLU A 482 18.47 -31.87 -5.02
CA GLU A 482 17.16 -31.43 -4.52
C GLU A 482 17.03 -29.90 -4.37
N SER A 483 18.14 -29.18 -4.25
CA SER A 483 18.17 -27.72 -4.04
C SER A 483 18.94 -27.00 -5.15
N VAL A 484 18.28 -26.07 -5.84
CA VAL A 484 18.89 -25.29 -6.94
C VAL A 484 18.89 -23.79 -6.60
N PHE A 485 20.03 -23.14 -6.75
CA PHE A 485 20.19 -21.70 -6.62
C PHE A 485 20.12 -21.03 -7.99
N VAL A 486 19.31 -19.99 -8.10
CA VAL A 486 19.15 -19.20 -9.33
C VAL A 486 19.52 -17.77 -9.03
N SER A 487 20.47 -17.21 -9.77
CA SER A 487 20.95 -15.83 -9.58
C SER A 487 21.29 -15.19 -10.92
N LEU A 488 21.64 -13.90 -10.90
CA LEU A 488 22.11 -13.16 -12.06
C LEU A 488 23.55 -12.71 -11.85
N GLY A 489 24.29 -12.61 -12.95
CA GLY A 489 25.55 -11.88 -12.97
C GLY A 489 26.63 -12.49 -12.09
N GLN A 490 27.33 -11.64 -11.33
CA GLN A 490 28.52 -12.02 -10.57
C GLN A 490 28.22 -13.09 -9.50
N THR A 491 27.08 -12.99 -8.81
CA THR A 491 26.65 -13.98 -7.82
C THR A 491 26.63 -15.38 -8.43
N THR A 492 26.19 -15.51 -9.68
CA THR A 492 26.17 -16.79 -10.37
C THR A 492 27.57 -17.31 -10.64
N SER A 493 28.49 -16.45 -11.11
CA SER A 493 29.88 -16.84 -11.35
C SER A 493 30.59 -17.26 -10.07
N ALA A 494 30.40 -16.52 -8.96
CA ALA A 494 30.98 -16.86 -7.67
C ALA A 494 30.49 -18.24 -7.18
N LEU A 495 29.18 -18.50 -7.26
CA LEU A 495 28.61 -19.79 -6.89
C LEU A 495 29.10 -20.93 -7.79
N GLN A 496 29.26 -20.70 -9.09
CA GLN A 496 29.82 -21.70 -10.00
C GLN A 496 31.29 -22.02 -9.70
N MET A 497 32.09 -21.03 -9.29
CA MET A 497 33.48 -21.24 -8.87
C MET A 497 33.58 -22.04 -7.56
N SER A 498 32.70 -21.78 -6.60
CA SER A 498 32.65 -22.51 -5.33
C SER A 498 31.95 -23.88 -5.43
N LEU A 499 31.21 -24.14 -6.51
CA LEU A 499 30.39 -25.34 -6.69
C LEU A 499 31.15 -26.66 -6.47
N PRO A 500 32.39 -26.87 -6.97
CA PRO A 500 33.13 -28.11 -6.72
C PRO A 500 33.42 -28.37 -5.24
N SER A 501 33.63 -27.32 -4.44
CA SER A 501 33.84 -27.43 -3.00
C SER A 501 32.53 -27.71 -2.26
N ILE A 502 31.43 -27.07 -2.67
CA ILE A 502 30.10 -27.31 -2.09
C ILE A 502 29.64 -28.74 -2.40
N LEU A 503 29.85 -29.23 -3.63
CA LEU A 503 29.46 -30.57 -4.07
C LEU A 503 30.16 -31.70 -3.29
N LYS A 504 31.32 -31.45 -2.68
CA LYS A 504 31.98 -32.43 -1.78
C LYS A 504 31.20 -32.63 -0.47
N GLN A 505 30.44 -31.63 -0.05
CA GLN A 505 29.70 -31.64 1.22
C GLN A 505 28.20 -31.89 1.02
N ARG A 506 27.61 -31.38 -0.07
CA ARG A 506 26.16 -31.48 -0.34
C ARG A 506 25.84 -31.40 -1.83
N SER A 507 24.87 -32.20 -2.30
CA SER A 507 24.38 -32.12 -3.69
C SER A 507 23.51 -30.86 -3.86
N VAL A 508 24.07 -29.84 -4.52
CA VAL A 508 23.40 -28.58 -4.86
C VAL A 508 23.66 -28.21 -6.31
N GLY A 509 22.76 -27.40 -6.86
CA GLY A 509 22.81 -26.96 -8.25
C GLY A 509 22.75 -25.45 -8.35
N VAL A 510 23.40 -24.90 -9.37
CA VAL A 510 23.39 -23.47 -9.68
C VAL A 510 22.92 -23.31 -11.11
N LEU A 511 21.95 -22.41 -11.34
CA LEU A 511 21.40 -22.15 -12.66
C LEU A 511 21.68 -20.70 -13.07
N ASN A 512 22.39 -20.55 -14.18
CA ASN A 512 22.73 -19.27 -14.79
C ASN A 512 21.65 -18.85 -15.81
N VAL A 513 21.17 -17.62 -15.70
CA VAL A 513 20.19 -17.03 -16.62
C VAL A 513 20.86 -15.98 -17.50
N ARG A 514 20.85 -16.23 -18.82
CA ARG A 514 21.44 -15.33 -19.83
C ARG A 514 20.40 -14.56 -20.65
N VAL A 515 19.14 -15.01 -20.65
CA VAL A 515 18.04 -14.35 -21.38
C VAL A 515 16.93 -14.02 -20.39
N LEU A 516 16.75 -12.75 -20.08
CA LEU A 516 15.65 -12.27 -19.23
C LEU A 516 14.40 -11.98 -20.07
N ARG A 517 14.56 -11.41 -21.28
CA ARG A 517 13.46 -11.14 -22.20
C ARG A 517 13.87 -11.49 -23.63
N PRO A 518 13.02 -12.19 -24.40
CA PRO A 518 11.78 -12.84 -23.97
C PRO A 518 12.06 -13.99 -22.97
N TRP A 519 11.23 -14.12 -21.94
CA TRP A 519 11.38 -15.19 -20.93
C TRP A 519 10.85 -16.52 -21.47
N GLY A 520 11.64 -17.59 -21.36
CA GLY A 520 11.28 -18.93 -21.85
C GLY A 520 10.94 -19.90 -20.73
N SER A 521 9.68 -19.94 -20.27
CA SER A 521 9.27 -20.81 -19.14
C SER A 521 9.53 -22.30 -19.37
N ASP A 522 9.28 -22.81 -20.58
CA ASP A 522 9.52 -24.21 -20.92
C ASP A 522 11.02 -24.54 -20.99
N GLU A 523 11.84 -23.62 -21.52
CA GLU A 523 13.30 -23.78 -21.58
C GLU A 523 13.90 -23.74 -20.17
N PHE A 524 13.39 -22.85 -19.29
CA PHE A 524 13.76 -22.78 -17.89
C PHE A 524 13.45 -24.09 -17.15
N THR A 525 12.20 -24.56 -17.19
CA THR A 525 11.80 -25.79 -16.48
C THR A 525 12.46 -27.05 -17.05
N SER A 526 12.81 -27.06 -18.34
CA SER A 526 13.55 -28.16 -18.96
C SER A 526 15.02 -28.21 -18.57
N SER A 527 15.60 -27.07 -18.16
CA SER A 527 17.00 -26.99 -17.70
C SER A 527 17.20 -27.46 -16.26
N LEU A 528 16.12 -27.60 -15.48
CA LEU A 528 16.16 -28.08 -14.10
C LEU A 528 16.19 -29.63 -14.03
N PRO A 529 16.92 -30.21 -13.05
CA PRO A 529 16.88 -31.65 -12.80
C PRO A 529 15.48 -32.09 -12.33
N PRO A 530 15.05 -33.32 -12.64
CA PRO A 530 13.73 -33.82 -12.25
C PRO A 530 13.58 -34.02 -10.74
N THR A 531 14.68 -34.15 -10.00
CA THR A 531 14.74 -34.38 -8.55
C THR A 531 14.64 -33.11 -7.70
N VAL A 532 14.59 -31.93 -8.32
CA VAL A 532 14.52 -30.67 -7.59
C VAL A 532 13.26 -30.62 -6.72
N LYS A 533 13.42 -30.17 -5.47
CA LYS A 533 12.35 -29.92 -4.50
C LYS A 533 12.33 -28.47 -4.03
N GLN A 534 13.45 -27.77 -4.15
CA GLN A 534 13.56 -26.38 -3.75
C GLN A 534 14.39 -25.56 -4.73
N ILE A 535 13.91 -24.36 -5.04
CA ILE A 535 14.62 -23.35 -5.83
C ILE A 535 14.79 -22.09 -4.98
N ALA A 536 16.03 -21.70 -4.73
CA ALA A 536 16.36 -20.46 -4.05
C ALA A 536 16.79 -19.40 -5.06
N VAL A 537 15.98 -18.35 -5.22
CA VAL A 537 16.29 -17.21 -6.07
C VAL A 537 17.08 -16.20 -5.26
N LEU A 538 18.33 -15.94 -5.66
CA LEU A 538 19.23 -15.01 -5.00
C LEU A 538 19.24 -13.69 -5.77
N GLY A 539 18.56 -12.68 -5.25
CA GLY A 539 18.45 -11.35 -5.87
C GLY A 539 19.36 -10.33 -5.20
N SER A 540 20.09 -9.52 -5.99
CA SER A 540 20.80 -8.32 -5.51
C SER A 540 20.05 -7.07 -5.96
N THR A 541 19.05 -6.65 -5.18
CA THR A 541 18.25 -5.45 -5.46
C THR A 541 18.13 -4.58 -4.21
N SER A 542 18.55 -3.31 -4.29
CA SER A 542 18.35 -2.34 -3.22
C SER A 542 16.86 -1.98 -3.11
N GLY A 543 16.34 -1.90 -1.89
CA GLY A 543 15.00 -1.33 -1.64
C GLY A 543 13.79 -2.06 -2.25
N MET A 544 13.96 -3.19 -2.94
CA MET A 544 12.84 -4.04 -3.37
C MET A 544 12.62 -5.16 -2.36
N ASP A 545 11.54 -5.05 -1.58
CA ASP A 545 10.96 -6.21 -0.89
C ASP A 545 10.63 -7.31 -1.91
N SER A 546 10.90 -8.55 -1.52
CA SER A 546 10.86 -9.79 -2.32
C SER A 546 9.66 -10.01 -3.28
N LEU A 547 8.55 -9.28 -3.10
CA LEU A 547 7.30 -9.38 -3.85
C LEU A 547 7.31 -8.67 -5.22
N TYR A 548 8.16 -7.66 -5.43
CA TYR A 548 8.17 -6.87 -6.66
C TYR A 548 9.36 -7.15 -7.59
N ASN A 549 10.17 -8.15 -7.27
CA ASN A 549 11.30 -8.55 -8.10
C ASN A 549 10.80 -9.36 -9.33
N PRO A 550 10.81 -8.81 -10.56
CA PRO A 550 10.26 -9.48 -11.73
C PRO A 550 10.97 -10.81 -12.04
N PHE A 551 12.25 -10.92 -11.69
CA PHE A 551 13.03 -12.15 -11.86
C PHE A 551 12.53 -13.28 -10.95
N PHE A 552 12.18 -12.98 -9.70
CA PHE A 552 11.57 -13.96 -8.79
C PHE A 552 10.17 -14.36 -9.29
N THR A 553 9.38 -13.40 -9.78
CA THR A 553 8.05 -13.64 -10.33
C THR A 553 8.13 -14.56 -11.55
N ASP A 554 9.00 -14.28 -12.51
CA ASP A 554 9.14 -15.07 -13.74
C ASP A 554 9.54 -16.54 -13.45
N ILE A 555 10.41 -16.76 -12.46
CA ILE A 555 10.81 -18.11 -12.02
C ILE A 555 9.65 -18.81 -11.32
N SER A 556 9.02 -18.14 -10.35
CA SER A 556 7.88 -18.68 -9.60
C SER A 556 6.74 -19.09 -10.53
N THR A 557 6.41 -18.23 -11.50
CA THR A 557 5.39 -18.51 -12.51
C THR A 557 5.78 -19.68 -13.42
N SER A 558 7.03 -19.77 -13.87
CA SER A 558 7.49 -20.92 -14.67
C SER A 558 7.39 -22.25 -13.93
N VAL A 559 7.69 -22.26 -12.63
CA VAL A 559 7.59 -23.48 -11.78
C VAL A 559 6.13 -23.83 -11.55
N PHE A 560 5.29 -22.83 -11.24
CA PHE A 560 3.87 -23.01 -10.96
C PHE A 560 3.04 -23.44 -12.18
N LEU A 561 3.33 -22.91 -13.37
CA LEU A 561 2.62 -23.29 -14.60
C LEU A 561 3.26 -24.50 -15.31
N GLY A 562 4.48 -24.84 -14.93
CA GLY A 562 5.24 -25.94 -15.52
C GLY A 562 5.03 -27.29 -14.83
N LYS A 563 5.85 -28.27 -15.22
CA LYS A 563 5.83 -29.66 -14.70
C LYS A 563 6.12 -29.81 -13.19
N TYR A 564 6.39 -28.71 -12.47
CA TYR A 564 6.83 -28.68 -11.07
C TYR A 564 5.82 -28.03 -10.11
N ALA A 565 4.62 -27.69 -10.58
CA ALA A 565 3.59 -26.88 -9.91
C ALA A 565 3.21 -27.26 -8.47
N ALA A 566 3.47 -28.50 -8.06
CA ALA A 566 3.11 -29.03 -6.74
C ALA A 566 4.28 -29.69 -5.98
N SER A 567 5.47 -29.80 -6.61
CA SER A 567 6.59 -30.57 -6.08
C SER A 567 7.80 -29.72 -5.69
N VAL A 568 7.83 -28.45 -6.09
CA VAL A 568 8.99 -27.57 -5.90
C VAL A 568 8.61 -26.29 -5.19
N GLN A 569 9.27 -26.03 -4.07
CA GLN A 569 9.16 -24.78 -3.34
C GLN A 569 10.12 -23.74 -3.91
N VAL A 570 9.63 -22.56 -4.28
CA VAL A 570 10.47 -21.42 -4.71
C VAL A 570 10.58 -20.43 -3.55
N VAL A 571 11.81 -20.08 -3.16
CA VAL A 571 12.09 -19.14 -2.06
C VAL A 571 12.92 -17.97 -2.57
N ASN A 572 12.62 -16.75 -2.10
CA ASN A 572 13.41 -15.56 -2.42
C ASN A 572 14.40 -15.27 -1.29
N LYS A 573 15.66 -14.97 -1.65
CA LYS A 573 16.72 -14.55 -0.72
C LYS A 573 17.37 -13.30 -1.28
N ASN A 574 17.26 -12.18 -0.55
CA ASN A 574 17.94 -10.95 -0.90
C ASN A 574 19.40 -11.00 -0.41
N ILE A 575 20.33 -10.72 -1.30
CA ILE A 575 21.78 -10.67 -1.03
C ILE A 575 22.37 -9.27 -1.27
N PHE A 576 21.52 -8.24 -1.42
CA PHE A 576 21.95 -6.86 -1.60
C PHE A 576 22.79 -6.37 -0.40
N GLY A 577 23.91 -5.70 -0.67
CA GLY A 577 24.86 -5.22 0.35
C GLY A 577 25.88 -6.26 0.83
N ALA A 578 25.81 -7.52 0.38
CA ALA A 578 26.82 -8.53 0.68
C ALA A 578 28.10 -8.27 -0.13
N LYS A 579 29.25 -8.09 0.55
CA LYS A 579 30.56 -7.90 -0.11
C LYS A 579 31.07 -9.24 -0.67
N GLY A 580 31.33 -9.33 -1.98
CA GLY A 580 32.07 -10.45 -2.58
C GLY A 580 31.58 -11.86 -2.18
N THR A 581 32.50 -12.70 -1.70
CA THR A 581 32.30 -14.08 -1.22
C THR A 581 31.18 -14.26 -0.18
N ALA A 582 30.59 -13.19 0.38
CA ALA A 582 29.44 -13.26 1.29
C ALA A 582 28.14 -13.82 0.68
N ALA A 583 27.95 -13.81 -0.65
CA ALA A 583 26.83 -14.54 -1.27
C ALA A 583 27.00 -16.06 -1.13
N VAL A 584 28.25 -16.53 -1.09
CA VAL A 584 28.61 -17.91 -0.79
C VAL A 584 28.34 -18.18 0.70
N ASP A 585 28.64 -17.24 1.60
CA ASP A 585 28.32 -17.36 3.04
C ASP A 585 26.82 -17.50 3.29
N VAL A 586 25.98 -16.72 2.60
CA VAL A 586 24.50 -16.86 2.69
C VAL A 586 24.06 -18.24 2.21
N VAL A 587 24.71 -18.80 1.19
CA VAL A 587 24.43 -20.16 0.68
C VAL A 587 24.92 -21.23 1.66
N TYR A 588 26.13 -21.12 2.21
CA TYR A 588 26.66 -22.05 3.21
C TYR A 588 25.83 -22.00 4.51
N ALA A 589 25.48 -20.81 5.00
CA ALA A 589 24.60 -20.63 6.15
C ALA A 589 23.19 -21.18 5.90
N SER A 590 22.62 -20.95 4.71
CA SER A 590 21.31 -21.49 4.34
C SER A 590 21.33 -23.03 4.17
N LEU A 591 22.50 -23.61 3.88
CA LEU A 591 22.70 -25.05 3.76
C LEU A 591 23.26 -25.70 5.04
N GLY A 592 23.56 -24.93 6.09
CA GLY A 592 24.19 -25.43 7.32
C GLY A 592 25.55 -26.11 7.08
N LEU A 593 26.35 -25.59 6.15
CA LEU A 593 27.64 -26.16 5.74
C LEU A 593 28.82 -25.36 6.34
N ASP A 594 29.91 -26.06 6.67
CA ASP A 594 31.15 -25.43 7.13
C ASP A 594 31.96 -24.88 5.94
N MET A 595 32.36 -23.61 6.05
CA MET A 595 33.18 -22.93 5.04
C MET A 595 34.58 -23.57 4.98
N PRO A 596 35.11 -23.90 3.79
CA PRO A 596 36.49 -24.35 3.63
C PRO A 596 37.48 -23.25 4.08
N GLU A 597 38.55 -23.62 4.80
CA GLU A 597 39.59 -22.70 5.29
C GLU A 597 40.23 -21.84 4.18
N GLU A 598 40.21 -22.30 2.92
CA GLU A 598 40.76 -21.59 1.76
C GLU A 598 39.93 -20.35 1.31
N LEU A 599 38.71 -20.14 1.82
CA LEU A 599 37.76 -19.10 1.37
C LEU A 599 37.50 -17.96 2.39
N VAL A 600 38.16 -17.97 3.54
CA VAL A 600 37.99 -16.94 4.59
C VAL A 600 39.00 -15.80 4.36
N ASP A 601 38.51 -14.62 3.96
CA ASP A 601 39.38 -13.44 3.74
C ASP A 601 39.78 -12.80 5.08
N GLU A 602 41.09 -12.73 5.34
CA GLU A 602 41.69 -12.04 6.49
C GLU A 602 41.64 -10.52 6.30
N GLN A 603 40.60 -9.84 6.81
CA GLN A 603 40.69 -8.43 7.27
C GLN A 603 39.35 -7.92 7.83
N GLN A 604 39.18 -7.96 9.16
CA GLN A 604 38.53 -6.90 9.96
C GLN A 604 38.58 -7.25 11.45
N GLU A 605 39.53 -6.64 12.18
CA GLU A 605 39.50 -6.47 13.64
C GLU A 605 39.30 -4.98 13.98
N GLU A 606 38.73 -4.75 15.17
CA GLU A 606 38.44 -3.48 15.88
C GLU A 606 37.10 -2.78 15.56
N SER A 607 36.26 -2.37 16.52
CA SER A 607 36.25 -2.47 17.99
C SER A 607 34.90 -1.97 18.55
N SER A 608 34.68 -2.26 19.85
CA SER A 608 33.69 -1.70 20.79
C SER A 608 32.48 -2.61 21.13
N PRO A 609 31.94 -2.51 22.36
CA PRO A 609 32.36 -3.39 23.44
C PRO A 609 31.21 -4.24 24.01
N ASP A 610 31.62 -5.39 24.52
CA ASP A 610 30.87 -6.44 25.19
C ASP A 610 30.05 -5.94 26.40
N PRO A 611 28.91 -6.60 26.70
CA PRO A 611 28.68 -7.05 28.06
C PRO A 611 28.60 -8.58 28.10
N THR A 612 29.62 -9.13 28.73
CA THR A 612 29.87 -10.55 29.00
C THR A 612 28.76 -11.16 29.89
N PRO A 613 28.58 -12.49 29.87
CA PRO A 613 27.32 -13.19 30.09
C PRO A 613 27.17 -13.75 31.50
N ALA A 614 25.93 -14.07 31.88
CA ALA A 614 25.66 -14.97 33.00
C ALA A 614 25.03 -16.27 32.49
N LYS A 615 25.68 -17.37 32.89
CA LYS A 615 25.54 -18.74 32.41
C LYS A 615 24.20 -19.39 32.77
N GLN A 616 23.81 -20.30 31.88
CA GLN A 616 22.88 -21.40 32.09
C GLN A 616 23.14 -22.16 33.39
N ASN A 617 22.05 -22.65 34.01
CA ASN A 617 21.98 -24.02 34.53
C ASN A 617 20.53 -24.39 34.85
N GLY A 618 20.13 -25.61 34.47
CA GLY A 618 19.15 -26.40 35.22
C GLY A 618 17.78 -26.53 34.57
N GLU A 619 17.49 -27.75 34.13
CA GLU A 619 16.22 -28.24 33.61
C GLU A 619 15.05 -28.21 34.60
N ASP A 620 13.85 -28.24 34.00
CA ASP A 620 12.54 -28.71 34.47
C ASP A 620 11.54 -27.81 35.23
N SER A 621 10.37 -27.74 34.59
CA SER A 621 9.00 -27.45 35.09
C SER A 621 8.48 -26.00 35.09
N ALA A 622 7.99 -25.57 33.93
CA ALA A 622 6.66 -24.98 33.80
C ALA A 622 6.22 -25.13 32.34
N ALA A 623 5.10 -25.79 32.08
CA ALA A 623 4.53 -25.89 30.74
C ALA A 623 4.15 -24.49 30.26
N SER A 624 5.02 -23.88 29.43
CA SER A 624 4.70 -22.63 28.74
C SER A 624 3.51 -22.89 27.83
N LEU A 625 2.37 -22.26 28.11
CA LEU A 625 1.21 -22.22 27.23
C LEU A 625 1.64 -21.57 25.91
N GLU A 626 2.03 -22.37 24.92
CA GLU A 626 2.35 -21.81 23.62
C GLU A 626 1.11 -21.12 23.03
N PRO A 627 1.23 -19.87 22.56
CA PRO A 627 0.11 -19.14 22.01
C PRO A 627 -0.35 -19.82 20.72
N THR A 628 -1.67 -19.96 20.54
CA THR A 628 -2.20 -20.46 19.26
C THR A 628 -2.13 -19.40 18.16
N ALA A 629 -2.03 -18.14 18.58
CA ALA A 629 -1.82 -17.01 17.69
C ALA A 629 -0.33 -16.85 17.33
N THR A 630 -0.06 -16.51 16.08
CA THR A 630 1.28 -16.27 15.55
C THR A 630 1.40 -14.86 14.98
N SER A 631 2.60 -14.28 15.05
CA SER A 631 2.92 -13.10 14.25
C SER A 631 3.04 -13.51 12.79
N GLU A 632 2.49 -12.69 11.90
CA GLU A 632 2.60 -12.93 10.47
C GLU A 632 3.29 -11.77 9.79
N SER A 633 4.16 -12.11 8.83
CA SER A 633 4.75 -11.10 7.97
C SER A 633 3.66 -10.45 7.13
N ILE A 634 3.71 -9.12 7.04
CA ILE A 634 2.88 -8.31 6.13
C ILE A 634 2.93 -8.88 4.70
N VAL A 635 4.04 -9.49 4.29
CA VAL A 635 4.21 -10.16 2.99
C VAL A 635 3.27 -11.36 2.83
N ALA A 636 3.16 -12.23 3.84
CA ALA A 636 2.28 -13.40 3.80
C ALA A 636 0.79 -12.99 3.78
N ILE A 637 0.46 -11.93 4.51
CA ILE A 637 -0.89 -11.37 4.56
C ILE A 637 -1.24 -10.71 3.23
N ALA A 638 -0.34 -9.93 2.65
CA ALA A 638 -0.50 -9.32 1.34
C ALA A 638 -0.68 -10.36 0.24
N GLN A 639 0.06 -11.48 0.27
CA GLN A 639 -0.14 -12.61 -0.65
C GLN A 639 -1.54 -13.22 -0.53
N ARG A 640 -2.01 -13.46 0.69
CA ARG A 640 -3.36 -14.00 0.94
C ARG A 640 -4.48 -13.04 0.52
N LEU A 641 -4.27 -11.74 0.67
CA LEU A 641 -5.23 -10.71 0.22
C LEU A 641 -5.21 -10.48 -1.30
N ALA A 642 -4.05 -10.65 -1.95
CA ALA A 642 -3.92 -10.51 -3.40
C ALA A 642 -4.50 -11.71 -4.17
N PHE A 643 -4.56 -12.89 -3.55
CA PHE A 643 -5.04 -14.13 -4.17
C PHE A 643 -6.15 -14.81 -3.35
N PRO A 644 -7.31 -14.16 -3.17
CA PRO A 644 -8.36 -14.68 -2.29
C PRO A 644 -8.94 -16.02 -2.75
N GLU A 645 -9.01 -16.23 -4.06
CA GLU A 645 -9.45 -17.49 -4.70
C GLU A 645 -8.56 -18.70 -4.33
N VAL A 646 -7.25 -18.46 -4.12
CA VAL A 646 -6.23 -19.51 -3.91
C VAL A 646 -6.15 -19.91 -2.46
N TYR A 647 -6.21 -18.93 -1.56
CA TYR A 647 -6.14 -19.14 -0.12
C TYR A 647 -7.52 -19.27 0.52
N ALA A 648 -8.59 -19.26 -0.29
CA ALA A 648 -9.98 -19.16 0.15
C ALA A 648 -10.18 -18.04 1.18
N THR A 649 -9.46 -16.91 1.01
CA THR A 649 -9.55 -15.78 1.95
C THR A 649 -10.77 -14.94 1.61
N GLN A 650 -11.46 -14.51 2.66
CA GLN A 650 -12.63 -13.65 2.54
C GLN A 650 -12.50 -12.51 3.52
N THR A 651 -12.78 -11.29 3.07
CA THR A 651 -12.90 -10.14 3.95
C THR A 651 -14.31 -10.13 4.54
N VAL A 652 -14.45 -10.73 5.71
CA VAL A 652 -15.71 -10.76 6.46
C VAL A 652 -15.52 -9.95 7.74
N PRO A 653 -16.38 -8.95 8.03
CA PRO A 653 -16.27 -8.17 9.26
C PRO A 653 -16.26 -9.05 10.52
N ARG A 654 -17.14 -10.06 10.55
CA ARG A 654 -17.29 -11.05 11.62
C ARG A 654 -17.54 -12.46 11.01
N PRO A 655 -16.54 -13.36 11.01
CA PRO A 655 -16.72 -14.75 10.57
C PRO A 655 -17.63 -15.54 11.53
N GLY A 656 -18.33 -16.56 11.03
CA GLY A 656 -19.06 -17.55 11.85
C GLY A 656 -20.54 -17.26 12.15
N GLU A 657 -21.01 -16.01 12.01
CA GLU A 657 -22.42 -15.63 12.18
C GLU A 657 -22.97 -14.91 10.94
N ARG A 658 -24.26 -15.11 10.63
CA ARG A 658 -24.91 -14.35 9.55
C ARG A 658 -25.07 -12.90 10.00
N THR A 659 -24.27 -12.02 9.44
CA THR A 659 -24.23 -10.60 9.76
C THR A 659 -24.49 -9.74 8.52
N PHE A 660 -24.93 -8.51 8.76
CA PHE A 660 -25.26 -7.53 7.73
C PHE A 660 -24.59 -6.20 8.08
N THR A 661 -24.10 -5.50 7.06
CA THR A 661 -23.61 -4.13 7.24
C THR A 661 -24.74 -3.19 6.88
N VAL A 662 -25.16 -2.35 7.83
CA VAL A 662 -26.24 -1.38 7.67
C VAL A 662 -25.72 0.02 7.91
N LYS A 663 -26.42 1.03 7.39
CA LYS A 663 -26.01 2.43 7.45
C LYS A 663 -26.96 3.25 8.29
N VAL A 664 -26.44 4.11 9.17
CA VAL A 664 -27.28 5.00 9.98
C VAL A 664 -28.00 6.01 9.08
N SER A 665 -29.32 5.95 9.03
CA SER A 665 -30.16 6.88 8.26
C SER A 665 -30.70 8.02 9.13
N ALA A 666 -31.00 7.73 10.40
CA ALA A 666 -31.42 8.74 11.36
C ALA A 666 -30.91 8.42 12.77
N LEU A 667 -30.58 9.47 13.53
CA LEU A 667 -30.20 9.38 14.93
C LEU A 667 -30.81 10.58 15.65
N ARG A 668 -31.79 10.34 16.52
CA ARG A 668 -32.48 11.40 17.28
C ARG A 668 -32.51 11.08 18.77
N ARG A 669 -32.23 12.09 19.59
CA ARG A 669 -32.49 12.00 21.02
C ARG A 669 -33.99 12.18 21.28
N MET A 670 -34.58 11.26 22.04
CA MET A 670 -35.99 11.21 22.40
C MET A 670 -36.31 11.90 23.73
N THR A 671 -35.31 12.15 24.56
CA THR A 671 -35.45 12.85 25.85
C THR A 671 -34.90 14.28 25.76
N PRO A 672 -35.39 15.24 26.56
CA PRO A 672 -34.81 16.59 26.59
C PRO A 672 -33.32 16.56 26.93
N ASN A 673 -32.54 17.52 26.39
CA ASN A 673 -31.10 17.65 26.67
C ASN A 673 -30.81 17.93 28.15
N THR A 674 -31.78 18.52 28.87
CA THR A 674 -31.70 18.78 30.32
C THR A 674 -31.96 17.56 31.19
N TYR A 675 -32.36 16.44 30.58
CA TYR A 675 -32.68 15.21 31.31
C TYR A 675 -31.47 14.31 31.48
N ASP A 676 -31.36 13.69 32.65
CA ASP A 676 -30.21 12.86 33.05
C ASP A 676 -30.05 11.61 32.16
N ARG A 677 -31.16 11.03 31.69
CA ARG A 677 -31.13 9.85 30.82
C ARG A 677 -31.20 10.22 29.36
N ASN A 678 -30.24 9.74 28.59
CA ASN A 678 -30.26 9.79 27.14
C ASN A 678 -30.99 8.57 26.58
N ILE A 679 -32.13 8.79 25.92
CA ILE A 679 -32.80 7.76 25.13
C ILE A 679 -32.74 8.22 23.69
N ILE A 680 -32.27 7.37 22.80
CA ILE A 680 -32.11 7.65 21.38
C ILE A 680 -32.99 6.71 20.55
N HIS A 681 -33.53 7.27 19.48
CA HIS A 681 -34.11 6.52 18.39
C HIS A 681 -33.12 6.53 17.23
N ILE A 682 -32.86 5.35 16.69
CA ILE A 682 -31.90 5.16 15.61
C ILE A 682 -32.60 4.41 14.49
N GLU A 683 -32.37 4.84 13.26
CA GLU A 683 -32.83 4.16 12.06
C GLU A 683 -31.61 3.71 11.26
N PHE A 684 -31.67 2.49 10.73
CA PHE A 684 -30.66 1.94 9.86
C PHE A 684 -31.26 1.60 8.51
N ASP A 685 -30.66 2.12 7.45
CA ASP A 685 -30.96 1.77 6.06
C ASP A 685 -30.48 0.34 5.78
N THR A 686 -31.41 -0.50 5.32
CA THR A 686 -31.16 -1.90 4.96
C THR A 686 -31.26 -2.12 3.45
N ARG A 687 -31.50 -1.08 2.65
CA ARG A 687 -31.56 -1.20 1.19
C ARG A 687 -30.20 -1.63 0.63
N GLY A 688 -30.24 -2.58 -0.31
CA GLY A 688 -29.02 -3.19 -0.85
C GLY A 688 -28.42 -4.28 0.04
N THR A 689 -29.02 -4.56 1.20
CA THR A 689 -28.67 -5.71 2.05
C THR A 689 -29.70 -6.83 1.90
N GLU A 690 -29.33 -8.06 2.26
CA GLU A 690 -30.27 -9.19 2.38
C GLU A 690 -30.95 -9.23 3.77
N LEU A 691 -30.84 -8.17 4.57
CA LEU A 691 -31.41 -8.15 5.92
C LEU A 691 -32.94 -8.12 5.83
N THR A 692 -33.54 -9.23 6.23
CA THR A 692 -34.98 -9.34 6.50
C THR A 692 -35.18 -9.58 7.98
N TYR A 693 -36.22 -8.99 8.54
CA TYR A 693 -36.62 -9.21 9.92
C TYR A 693 -38.14 -9.29 10.02
N GLU A 694 -38.61 -9.99 11.05
CA GLU A 694 -40.02 -10.08 11.36
C GLU A 694 -40.37 -9.27 12.60
N ILE A 695 -41.67 -9.04 12.78
CA ILE A 695 -42.21 -8.43 13.99
C ILE A 695 -41.72 -9.19 15.23
N GLY A 696 -41.27 -8.45 16.24
CA GLY A 696 -40.76 -9.00 17.49
C GLY A 696 -39.28 -9.33 17.52
N ASP A 697 -38.61 -9.43 16.37
CA ASP A 697 -37.20 -9.80 16.33
C ASP A 697 -36.32 -8.75 17.02
N ALA A 698 -35.14 -9.19 17.44
CA ALA A 698 -34.11 -8.32 18.01
C ALA A 698 -32.95 -8.13 17.03
N LEU A 699 -32.45 -6.90 16.96
CA LEU A 699 -31.24 -6.57 16.22
C LEU A 699 -30.04 -6.68 17.16
N GLY A 700 -29.13 -7.61 16.87
CA GLY A 700 -27.83 -7.74 17.52
C GLY A 700 -26.86 -6.73 16.93
N VAL A 701 -26.50 -5.70 17.69
CA VAL A 701 -25.51 -4.69 17.28
C VAL A 701 -24.13 -5.09 17.81
N PHE A 702 -23.14 -5.15 16.91
CA PHE A 702 -21.75 -5.37 17.29
C PHE A 702 -21.10 -4.02 17.64
N GLY A 703 -21.18 -3.63 18.92
CA GLY A 703 -20.48 -2.45 19.42
C GLY A 703 -18.97 -2.64 19.44
N TYR A 704 -18.21 -1.56 19.19
CA TYR A 704 -16.76 -1.58 19.23
C TYR A 704 -16.22 -0.90 20.48
N ASN A 705 -14.99 -1.25 20.84
CA ASN A 705 -14.27 -0.49 21.85
C ASN A 705 -13.97 0.92 21.33
N ASP A 706 -13.87 1.87 22.24
CA ASP A 706 -13.54 3.24 21.90
C ASP A 706 -12.10 3.33 21.36
N VAL A 707 -11.96 3.85 20.15
CA VAL A 707 -10.66 3.92 19.45
C VAL A 707 -9.63 4.68 20.28
N ALA A 708 -10.01 5.79 20.91
CA ALA A 708 -9.09 6.57 21.72
C ALA A 708 -8.63 5.82 22.98
N GLN A 709 -9.52 5.04 23.61
CA GLN A 709 -9.14 4.18 24.73
C GLN A 709 -8.22 3.02 24.31
N VAL A 710 -8.44 2.45 23.11
CA VAL A 710 -7.56 1.40 22.56
C VAL A 710 -6.19 1.96 22.23
N ASP A 711 -6.11 3.13 21.60
CA ASP A 711 -4.84 3.80 21.29
C ASP A 711 -4.05 4.12 22.57
N GLU A 712 -4.73 4.63 23.60
CA GLU A 712 -4.13 4.88 24.91
C GLU A 712 -3.61 3.57 25.53
N PHE A 713 -4.40 2.49 25.49
CA PHE A 713 -3.99 1.19 25.99
C PHE A 713 -2.76 0.65 25.23
N CYS A 714 -2.75 0.67 23.89
CA CYS A 714 -1.61 0.24 23.08
C CYS A 714 -0.35 1.01 23.45
N LYS A 715 -0.45 2.34 23.62
CA LYS A 715 0.67 3.20 24.00
C LYS A 715 1.21 2.87 25.39
N VAL A 716 0.34 2.69 26.39
CA VAL A 716 0.76 2.41 27.78
C VAL A 716 1.27 0.97 27.91
N TYR A 717 0.63 0.02 27.26
CA TYR A 717 1.00 -1.40 27.30
C TYR A 717 2.24 -1.72 26.44
N GLY A 718 2.58 -0.86 25.47
CA GLY A 718 3.73 -1.00 24.58
C GLY A 718 3.47 -1.91 23.38
N LEU A 719 2.29 -1.82 22.78
CA LEU A 719 1.90 -2.56 21.58
C LEU A 719 1.94 -1.63 20.36
N ASP A 720 2.45 -2.14 19.24
CA ASP A 720 2.27 -1.48 17.94
C ASP A 720 0.91 -1.89 17.36
N GLY A 721 0.02 -0.92 17.19
CA GLY A 721 -1.31 -1.14 16.63
C GLY A 721 -1.30 -1.61 15.17
N SER A 722 -0.21 -1.38 14.44
CA SER A 722 -0.04 -1.70 13.02
C SER A 722 0.46 -3.13 12.77
N ASP A 723 0.99 -3.80 13.80
CA ASP A 723 1.40 -5.20 13.72
C ASP A 723 0.20 -6.10 13.40
N PHE A 724 0.46 -7.23 12.75
CA PHE A 724 -0.57 -8.22 12.41
C PHE A 724 -0.41 -9.51 13.20
N VAL A 725 -1.54 -10.01 13.68
CA VAL A 725 -1.64 -11.25 14.43
C VAL A 725 -2.66 -12.15 13.77
N THR A 726 -2.26 -13.41 13.56
CA THR A 726 -3.12 -14.46 13.04
C THR A 726 -3.44 -15.46 14.13
N ALA A 727 -4.73 -15.71 14.36
CA ALA A 727 -5.20 -16.65 15.37
C ALA A 727 -6.23 -17.60 14.78
N VAL A 728 -6.26 -18.83 15.27
CA VAL A 728 -7.30 -19.81 14.89
C VAL A 728 -8.51 -19.60 15.81
N LYS A 729 -9.61 -19.11 15.26
CA LYS A 729 -10.90 -18.96 15.97
C LYS A 729 -11.98 -19.69 15.20
N ASP A 730 -12.76 -20.51 15.89
CA ASP A 730 -13.84 -21.33 15.31
C ASP A 730 -13.39 -22.20 14.12
N GLY A 731 -12.17 -22.73 14.20
CA GLY A 731 -11.56 -23.56 13.14
C GLY A 731 -11.11 -22.79 11.90
N GLN A 732 -11.15 -21.45 11.92
CA GLN A 732 -10.74 -20.58 10.83
C GLN A 732 -9.54 -19.72 11.24
N TYR A 733 -8.60 -19.53 10.33
CA TYR A 733 -7.51 -18.58 10.50
C TYR A 733 -8.04 -17.17 10.31
N GLN A 734 -7.91 -16.34 11.34
CA GLN A 734 -8.29 -14.94 11.31
C GLN A 734 -7.04 -14.08 11.49
N THR A 735 -6.76 -13.24 10.50
CA THR A 735 -5.66 -12.28 10.51
C THR A 735 -6.20 -10.87 10.69
N ARG A 736 -5.72 -10.14 11.70
CA ARG A 736 -6.09 -8.73 11.92
C ARG A 736 -4.90 -7.96 12.47
N SER A 737 -4.91 -6.64 12.29
CA SER A 737 -3.95 -5.80 13.01
C SER A 737 -4.23 -5.85 14.52
N VAL A 738 -3.21 -5.61 15.33
CA VAL A 738 -3.34 -5.53 16.80
C VAL A 738 -4.42 -4.52 17.19
N HIS A 739 -4.40 -3.35 16.56
CA HIS A 739 -5.44 -2.33 16.78
C HIS A 739 -6.83 -2.88 16.44
N SER A 740 -6.99 -3.60 15.33
CA SER A 740 -8.28 -4.19 14.98
C SER A 740 -8.70 -5.32 15.90
N TRP A 741 -7.78 -6.13 16.43
CA TRP A 741 -8.09 -7.15 17.44
C TRP A 741 -8.67 -6.50 18.69
N LEU A 742 -8.00 -5.47 19.20
CA LEU A 742 -8.39 -4.76 20.43
C LEU A 742 -9.63 -3.88 20.25
N THR A 743 -9.88 -3.34 19.05
CA THR A 743 -11.05 -2.50 18.78
C THR A 743 -12.30 -3.30 18.46
N HIS A 744 -12.18 -4.28 17.56
CA HIS A 744 -13.33 -4.93 16.93
C HIS A 744 -13.58 -6.35 17.41
N ALA A 745 -12.58 -7.05 17.96
CA ALA A 745 -12.71 -8.49 18.23
C ALA A 745 -12.72 -8.83 19.72
N LEU A 746 -11.85 -8.22 20.53
CA LEU A 746 -11.65 -8.55 21.94
C LEU A 746 -12.41 -7.60 22.87
N ASP A 747 -13.07 -8.14 23.89
CA ASP A 747 -13.82 -7.39 24.91
C ASP A 747 -12.87 -6.78 25.96
N LEU A 748 -11.92 -5.96 25.50
CA LEU A 748 -10.82 -5.39 26.29
C LEU A 748 -11.31 -4.55 27.48
N PHE A 749 -12.41 -3.80 27.30
CA PHE A 749 -13.04 -3.02 28.37
C PHE A 749 -14.21 -3.75 29.04
N GLY A 750 -14.32 -5.05 28.77
CA GLY A 750 -15.30 -5.94 29.39
C GLY A 750 -14.85 -6.48 30.74
N ARG A 751 -15.67 -7.37 31.31
CA ARG A 751 -15.46 -7.94 32.65
C ARG A 751 -14.54 -9.18 32.60
N PRO A 752 -13.38 -9.19 33.28
CA PRO A 752 -12.53 -10.37 33.35
C PRO A 752 -13.17 -11.53 34.12
N SER A 753 -12.98 -12.74 33.62
CA SER A 753 -13.42 -13.97 34.28
C SER A 753 -12.41 -14.44 35.32
N LYS A 754 -12.82 -15.26 36.30
CA LYS A 754 -11.88 -15.90 37.25
C LYS A 754 -10.76 -16.67 36.53
N LYS A 755 -11.07 -17.30 35.39
CA LYS A 755 -10.09 -18.00 34.55
C LYS A 755 -9.00 -17.05 34.04
N PHE A 756 -9.37 -15.82 33.68
CA PHE A 756 -8.40 -14.81 33.25
C PHE A 756 -7.46 -14.38 34.38
N TYR A 757 -7.97 -14.13 35.58
CA TYR A 757 -7.13 -13.80 36.75
C TYR A 757 -6.10 -14.91 37.04
N SER A 758 -6.54 -16.16 37.01
CA SER A 758 -5.64 -17.31 37.21
C SER A 758 -4.58 -17.40 36.12
N ALA A 759 -4.97 -17.27 34.85
CA ALA A 759 -4.04 -17.36 33.73
C ALA A 759 -3.05 -16.18 33.68
N LEU A 760 -3.48 -14.99 34.10
CA LEU A 760 -2.62 -13.80 34.15
C LEU A 760 -1.48 -13.96 35.16
N ALA A 761 -1.71 -14.70 36.26
CA ALA A 761 -0.69 -14.95 37.27
C ALA A 761 0.54 -15.66 36.72
N ASP A 762 0.39 -16.49 35.68
CA ASP A 762 1.48 -17.25 35.08
C ASP A 762 2.42 -16.36 34.24
N PHE A 763 2.01 -15.13 33.92
CA PHE A 763 2.82 -14.14 33.18
C PHE A 763 3.45 -13.08 34.11
N ALA A 764 3.24 -13.18 35.42
CA ALA A 764 3.73 -12.22 36.40
C ALA A 764 5.22 -12.47 36.73
N ALA A 765 6.06 -11.46 36.50
CA ALA A 765 7.46 -11.51 36.90
C ALA A 765 7.68 -11.24 38.40
N ASP A 766 6.76 -10.54 39.07
CA ASP A 766 6.77 -10.37 40.53
C ASP A 766 5.89 -11.43 41.19
N GLU A 767 6.51 -12.30 42.01
CA GLU A 767 5.81 -13.36 42.72
C GLU A 767 4.70 -12.82 43.64
N LYS A 768 4.83 -11.59 44.17
CA LYS A 768 3.77 -10.98 45.00
C LYS A 768 2.52 -10.66 44.18
N GLU A 769 2.70 -10.19 42.96
CA GLU A 769 1.60 -9.95 42.03
C GLU A 769 0.97 -11.28 41.58
N ALA A 770 1.80 -12.28 41.27
CA ALA A 770 1.36 -13.64 40.94
C ALA A 770 0.49 -14.24 42.06
N ASP A 771 0.97 -14.19 43.30
CA ASP A 771 0.26 -14.70 44.47
C ASP A 771 -1.04 -13.95 44.74
N LYS A 772 -1.05 -12.62 44.54
CA LYS A 772 -2.28 -11.82 44.68
C LYS A 772 -3.31 -12.22 43.62
N LEU A 773 -2.89 -12.41 42.36
CA LEU A 773 -3.76 -12.85 41.27
C LEU A 773 -4.34 -14.25 41.55
N ARG A 774 -3.52 -15.20 42.02
CA ARG A 774 -3.96 -16.53 42.43
C ARG A 774 -4.93 -16.47 43.61
N TRP A 775 -4.61 -15.68 44.64
CA TRP A 775 -5.44 -15.52 45.83
C TRP A 775 -6.84 -14.94 45.51
N LEU A 776 -6.95 -14.01 44.55
CA LEU A 776 -8.24 -13.45 44.11
C LEU A 776 -9.19 -14.52 43.54
N THR A 777 -8.68 -15.68 43.13
CA THR A 777 -9.49 -16.78 42.61
C THR A 777 -9.96 -17.77 43.68
N THR A 778 -9.42 -17.72 44.91
CA THR A 778 -9.74 -18.63 46.01
C THR A 778 -11.05 -18.28 46.72
N SER A 779 -11.43 -19.10 47.72
CA SER A 779 -12.56 -18.82 48.62
C SER A 779 -12.37 -17.55 49.43
N GLU A 780 -11.15 -17.32 49.91
CA GLU A 780 -10.77 -16.20 50.77
C GLU A 780 -10.76 -14.87 49.98
N GLY A 781 -10.29 -14.88 48.73
CA GLY A 781 -10.31 -13.72 47.83
C GLY A 781 -11.65 -13.43 47.16
N SER A 782 -12.65 -14.30 47.34
CA SER A 782 -13.96 -14.22 46.67
C SER A 782 -14.72 -12.93 46.97
N ILE A 783 -14.52 -12.35 48.16
CA ILE A 783 -15.14 -11.06 48.54
C ILE A 783 -14.55 -9.92 47.70
N GLU A 784 -13.21 -9.78 47.69
CA GLU A 784 -12.55 -8.74 46.89
C GLU A 784 -12.82 -8.92 45.39
N PHE A 785 -12.88 -10.16 44.90
CA PHE A 785 -13.28 -10.43 43.52
C PHE A 785 -14.70 -9.92 43.23
N LYS A 786 -15.67 -10.10 44.14
CA LYS A 786 -17.03 -9.58 43.99
C LYS A 786 -17.05 -8.05 44.00
N ASP A 787 -16.24 -7.42 44.86
CA ASP A 787 -16.13 -5.97 44.91
C ASP A 787 -15.55 -5.42 43.60
N ARG A 788 -14.50 -6.04 43.06
CA ARG A 788 -13.93 -5.70 41.74
C ARG A 788 -14.94 -5.84 40.60
N VAL A 789 -15.78 -6.88 40.67
CA VAL A 789 -16.90 -7.06 39.73
C VAL A 789 -17.93 -5.94 39.87
N ALA A 790 -18.30 -5.57 41.10
CA ALA A 790 -19.25 -4.48 41.35
C ALA A 790 -18.69 -3.12 40.89
N ASP A 791 -17.38 -2.93 41.02
CA ASP A 791 -16.65 -1.75 40.54
C ASP A 791 -16.36 -1.75 39.05
N THR A 792 -16.75 -2.82 38.35
CA THR A 792 -16.61 -2.96 36.90
C THR A 792 -15.16 -2.80 36.43
N VAL A 793 -14.24 -3.45 37.15
CA VAL A 793 -12.84 -3.57 36.75
C VAL A 793 -12.78 -4.32 35.42
N THR A 794 -12.05 -3.76 34.45
CA THR A 794 -11.94 -4.28 33.09
C THR A 794 -10.68 -5.13 32.86
N TYR A 795 -10.56 -5.79 31.70
CA TYR A 795 -9.31 -6.49 31.34
C TYR A 795 -8.15 -5.51 31.23
N ALA A 796 -8.36 -4.36 30.58
CA ALA A 796 -7.37 -3.29 30.51
C ALA A 796 -6.97 -2.78 31.90
N ASP A 797 -7.94 -2.51 32.80
CA ASP A 797 -7.64 -2.07 34.16
C ASP A 797 -6.75 -3.09 34.90
N LEU A 798 -7.05 -4.39 34.74
CA LEU A 798 -6.31 -5.46 35.41
C LEU A 798 -4.88 -5.61 34.87
N LEU A 799 -4.71 -5.53 33.54
CA LEU A 799 -3.42 -5.60 32.87
C LEU A 799 -2.52 -4.40 33.21
N LEU A 800 -3.11 -3.23 33.52
CA LEU A 800 -2.38 -2.04 33.96
C LEU A 800 -2.13 -2.01 35.47
N GLU A 801 -2.99 -2.65 36.28
CA GLU A 801 -2.81 -2.77 37.73
C GLU A 801 -1.67 -3.73 38.10
N PHE A 802 -1.58 -4.88 37.42
CA PHE A 802 -0.55 -5.91 37.65
C PHE A 802 0.55 -5.81 36.60
N ALA A 803 1.38 -4.77 36.71
CA ALA A 803 2.34 -4.39 35.67
C ALA A 803 3.43 -5.44 35.40
N SER A 804 3.72 -6.34 36.35
CA SER A 804 4.65 -7.44 36.13
C SER A 804 4.04 -8.60 35.33
N ALA A 805 2.70 -8.69 35.30
CA ALA A 805 1.95 -9.69 34.55
C ALA A 805 1.71 -9.23 33.12
N ARG A 806 2.69 -9.48 32.25
CA ARG A 806 2.75 -8.88 30.90
C ARG A 806 2.68 -9.90 29.75
N PRO A 807 1.52 -10.56 29.51
CA PRO A 807 1.34 -11.41 28.33
C PRO A 807 1.60 -10.64 27.02
N SER A 808 2.20 -11.32 26.04
CA SER A 808 2.32 -10.76 24.69
C SER A 808 0.96 -10.69 23.99
N ILE A 809 0.84 -9.89 22.93
CA ILE A 809 -0.41 -9.79 22.16
C ILE A 809 -0.91 -11.14 21.64
N LEU A 810 -0.01 -12.07 21.31
CA LEU A 810 -0.36 -13.43 20.88
C LEU A 810 -1.14 -14.18 21.97
N HIS A 811 -0.73 -14.04 23.24
CA HIS A 811 -1.46 -14.62 24.36
C HIS A 811 -2.75 -13.86 24.66
N LEU A 812 -2.76 -12.52 24.56
CA LEU A 812 -3.96 -11.72 24.84
C LEU A 812 -5.13 -12.06 23.91
N VAL A 813 -4.86 -12.37 22.63
CA VAL A 813 -5.88 -12.82 21.66
C VAL A 813 -6.57 -14.11 22.10
N ASP A 814 -5.90 -14.96 22.86
CA ASP A 814 -6.45 -16.22 23.37
C ASP A 814 -7.06 -16.11 24.77
N LEU A 815 -6.55 -15.18 25.59
CA LEU A 815 -6.99 -15.00 26.97
C LEU A 815 -8.23 -14.10 27.11
N ILE A 816 -8.36 -13.06 26.27
CA ILE A 816 -9.47 -12.10 26.34
C ILE A 816 -10.67 -12.63 25.56
N ALA A 817 -11.87 -12.51 26.14
CA ALA A 817 -13.10 -12.97 25.51
C ALA A 817 -13.46 -12.12 24.27
N PRO A 818 -14.11 -12.68 23.24
CA PRO A 818 -14.54 -11.92 22.08
C PRO A 818 -15.75 -11.02 22.40
N ILE A 819 -15.84 -9.88 21.72
CA ILE A 819 -17.00 -8.97 21.77
C ILE A 819 -18.23 -9.69 21.21
N LYS A 820 -19.29 -9.77 22.02
CA LYS A 820 -20.59 -10.34 21.65
C LYS A 820 -21.56 -9.26 21.18
N PRO A 821 -22.51 -9.57 20.27
CA PRO A 821 -23.52 -8.61 19.85
C PRO A 821 -24.47 -8.27 21.00
N ARG A 822 -24.85 -6.99 21.10
CA ARG A 822 -25.86 -6.52 22.04
C ARG A 822 -27.20 -6.47 21.34
N HIS A 823 -28.17 -7.22 21.87
CA HIS A 823 -29.49 -7.35 21.26
C HIS A 823 -30.40 -6.22 21.74
N TYR A 824 -31.08 -5.59 20.78
CA TYR A 824 -32.09 -4.57 21.00
C TYR A 824 -33.36 -4.98 20.28
N SER A 825 -34.51 -4.95 20.96
CA SER A 825 -35.80 -5.24 20.32
C SER A 825 -36.07 -4.21 19.22
N ILE A 826 -36.47 -4.68 18.03
CA ILE A 826 -36.70 -3.82 16.88
C ILE A 826 -37.95 -2.96 17.11
N ALA A 827 -37.85 -1.66 16.77
CA ALA A 827 -38.85 -0.64 17.01
C ALA A 827 -39.67 -0.23 15.77
N SER A 828 -39.63 -1.05 14.71
CA SER A 828 -40.32 -0.82 13.44
C SER A 828 -40.95 -2.08 12.86
N SER A 829 -42.05 -1.93 12.12
CA SER A 829 -42.55 -2.97 11.20
C SER A 829 -41.83 -2.90 9.85
N ALA A 830 -41.37 -4.05 9.35
CA ALA A 830 -40.76 -4.14 8.02
C ALA A 830 -41.75 -3.83 6.88
N LYS A 831 -43.07 -3.97 7.13
CA LYS A 831 -44.10 -3.61 6.17
C LYS A 831 -44.38 -2.11 6.14
N MET A 832 -44.30 -1.45 7.30
CA MET A 832 -44.48 -0.01 7.41
C MET A 832 -43.24 0.73 6.88
N HIS A 833 -42.05 0.21 7.18
CA HIS A 833 -40.76 0.83 6.85
C HIS A 833 -39.90 -0.13 6.00
N PRO A 834 -40.28 -0.40 4.74
CA PRO A 834 -39.51 -1.30 3.89
C PRO A 834 -38.11 -0.73 3.63
N GLY A 835 -37.09 -1.54 3.88
CA GLY A 835 -35.70 -1.13 3.73
C GLY A 835 -35.14 -0.30 4.90
N SER A 836 -35.81 -0.26 6.05
CA SER A 836 -35.30 0.39 7.27
C SER A 836 -35.57 -0.46 8.52
N VAL A 837 -34.65 -0.44 9.47
CA VAL A 837 -34.83 -1.07 10.79
C VAL A 837 -34.55 -0.06 11.90
N HIS A 838 -35.47 0.07 12.85
CA HIS A 838 -35.42 1.12 13.88
C HIS A 838 -35.12 0.52 15.25
N LEU A 839 -34.39 1.25 16.08
CA LEU A 839 -34.12 0.91 17.48
C LEU A 839 -34.54 2.04 18.43
N CYS A 840 -34.89 1.67 19.67
CA CYS A 840 -35.10 2.59 20.77
C CYS A 840 -34.17 2.21 21.92
N VAL A 841 -33.10 2.98 22.13
CA VAL A 841 -31.98 2.59 23.00
C VAL A 841 -31.79 3.63 24.10
N VAL A 842 -31.59 3.16 25.33
CA VAL A 842 -31.18 4.02 26.44
C VAL A 842 -29.68 3.90 26.66
N THR A 843 -29.00 5.03 26.74
CA THR A 843 -27.58 5.05 27.10
C THR A 843 -27.39 4.58 28.54
N VAL A 844 -26.40 3.71 28.75
CA VAL A 844 -26.05 3.21 30.08
C VAL A 844 -24.78 3.91 30.56
N GLU A 845 -24.92 4.67 31.65
CA GLU A 845 -23.81 5.32 32.35
C GLU A 845 -24.02 5.19 33.86
N TRP A 846 -22.94 4.97 34.61
CA TRP A 846 -22.95 4.90 36.07
C TRP A 846 -21.61 5.36 36.63
N LYS A 847 -21.54 5.60 37.94
CA LYS A 847 -20.28 5.82 38.65
C LYS A 847 -19.94 4.57 39.45
N ASN A 848 -18.68 4.12 39.40
CA ASN A 848 -18.20 3.05 40.28
C ASN A 848 -17.96 3.57 41.72
N SER A 849 -17.52 2.71 42.65
CA SER A 849 -17.25 3.11 44.04
C SER A 849 -16.21 4.24 44.15
N ARG A 850 -15.29 4.33 43.19
CA ARG A 850 -14.23 5.35 43.09
C ARG A 850 -14.71 6.67 42.47
N GLY A 851 -16.00 6.76 42.10
CA GLY A 851 -16.58 7.95 41.48
C GLY A 851 -16.25 8.12 39.99
N GLN A 852 -15.55 7.17 39.37
CA GLN A 852 -15.22 7.20 37.95
C GLN A 852 -16.47 6.92 37.12
N LEU A 853 -16.66 7.71 36.06
CA LEU A 853 -17.76 7.50 35.12
C LEU A 853 -17.46 6.25 34.26
N ARG A 854 -18.39 5.31 34.27
CA ARG A 854 -18.38 4.10 33.45
C ARG A 854 -19.57 4.14 32.51
N THR A 855 -19.37 3.58 31.32
CA THR A 855 -20.37 3.61 30.25
C THR A 855 -20.51 2.23 29.63
N GLY A 856 -21.71 1.90 29.16
CA GLY A 856 -21.95 0.66 28.43
C GLY A 856 -21.32 0.74 27.04
N GLN A 857 -20.44 -0.21 26.71
CA GLN A 857 -19.67 -0.24 25.46
C GLN A 857 -20.56 -0.02 24.22
N CYS A 858 -21.54 -0.89 23.98
CA CYS A 858 -22.40 -0.79 22.79
C CYS A 858 -23.26 0.49 22.78
N THR A 859 -23.75 0.96 23.92
CA THR A 859 -24.53 2.21 23.97
C THR A 859 -23.67 3.45 23.78
N ARG A 860 -22.41 3.43 24.23
CA ARG A 860 -21.43 4.48 23.94
C ARG A 860 -21.14 4.51 22.45
N PHE A 861 -20.88 3.35 21.84
CA PHE A 861 -20.68 3.21 20.40
C PHE A 861 -21.86 3.78 19.61
N LEU A 862 -23.10 3.38 19.93
CA LEU A 862 -24.30 3.90 19.26
C LEU A 862 -24.47 5.42 19.41
N ASN A 863 -24.07 6.01 20.54
CA ASN A 863 -24.11 7.46 20.73
C ASN A 863 -23.04 8.22 19.94
N SER A 864 -21.93 7.56 19.58
CA SER A 864 -20.86 8.19 18.80
C SER A 864 -21.12 8.17 17.29
N LEU A 865 -22.13 7.42 16.84
CA LEU A 865 -22.47 7.32 15.42
C LEU A 865 -23.06 8.61 14.88
N ASN A 866 -22.74 8.89 13.62
CA ASN A 866 -23.31 9.95 12.81
C ASN A 866 -24.17 9.36 11.70
N ILE A 867 -25.06 10.19 11.13
CA ILE A 867 -25.79 9.81 9.93
C ILE A 867 -24.79 9.50 8.82
N GLY A 868 -24.93 8.31 8.25
CA GLY A 868 -24.07 7.79 7.21
C GLY A 868 -22.99 6.83 7.69
N ASP A 869 -22.78 6.67 9.00
CA ASP A 869 -21.85 5.67 9.52
C ASP A 869 -22.38 4.25 9.27
N GLU A 870 -21.46 3.31 9.06
CA GLU A 870 -21.77 1.90 8.84
C GLU A 870 -21.44 1.07 10.07
N LEU A 871 -22.24 0.03 10.32
CA LEU A 871 -22.05 -0.88 11.43
C LEU A 871 -22.55 -2.28 11.08
N VAL A 872 -22.00 -3.26 11.79
CA VAL A 872 -22.35 -4.68 11.62
C VAL A 872 -23.46 -5.04 12.60
N VAL A 873 -24.50 -5.69 12.07
CA VAL A 873 -25.65 -6.18 12.84
C VAL A 873 -25.96 -7.64 12.51
N SER A 874 -26.66 -8.32 13.41
CA SER A 874 -27.29 -9.61 13.20
C SER A 874 -28.77 -9.55 13.57
N VAL A 875 -29.59 -10.45 13.02
CA VAL A 875 -31.00 -10.57 13.40
C VAL A 875 -31.16 -11.81 14.26
N LYS A 876 -31.79 -11.65 15.42
CA LYS A 876 -32.12 -12.76 16.31
C LYS A 876 -33.64 -12.92 16.39
N PRO A 877 -34.18 -14.07 15.96
CA PRO A 877 -35.60 -14.36 16.12
C PRO A 877 -36.03 -14.29 17.58
N SER A 878 -37.20 -13.72 17.83
CA SER A 878 -37.84 -13.68 19.15
C SER A 878 -39.15 -14.47 19.15
N VAL A 879 -39.57 -14.91 20.33
CA VAL A 879 -40.92 -15.44 20.57
C VAL A 879 -41.97 -14.33 20.66
N MET A 880 -41.56 -13.05 20.66
CA MET A 880 -42.45 -11.88 20.73
C MET A 880 -43.18 -11.63 19.39
N LYS A 881 -43.99 -12.60 18.95
CA LYS A 881 -44.78 -12.50 17.70
C LYS A 881 -46.22 -12.07 17.99
N LEU A 882 -46.84 -11.40 17.02
CA LEU A 882 -48.29 -11.13 17.07
C LEU A 882 -49.09 -12.46 17.05
N PRO A 883 -50.33 -12.47 17.58
CA PRO A 883 -51.21 -13.64 17.50
C PRO A 883 -51.44 -14.07 16.04
N PRO A 884 -51.71 -15.36 15.79
CA PRO A 884 -51.86 -15.89 14.43
C PRO A 884 -53.05 -15.33 13.68
N LEU A 885 -54.13 -14.95 14.38
CA LEU A 885 -55.30 -14.33 13.76
C LEU A 885 -55.30 -12.82 14.02
N ASP A 886 -55.52 -12.05 12.95
CA ASP A 886 -55.57 -10.60 13.06
C ASP A 886 -56.72 -10.11 13.96
N SER A 887 -57.83 -10.84 14.09
CA SER A 887 -58.94 -10.45 14.96
C SER A 887 -58.66 -10.64 16.47
N GLN A 888 -57.59 -11.32 16.86
CA GLN A 888 -57.31 -11.59 18.28
C GLN A 888 -56.83 -10.33 19.03
N PRO A 889 -57.30 -10.10 20.28
CA PRO A 889 -56.84 -9.00 21.11
C PRO A 889 -55.34 -9.07 21.44
N VAL A 890 -54.69 -7.91 21.49
CA VAL A 890 -53.27 -7.76 21.82
C VAL A 890 -53.11 -6.82 23.01
N ILE A 891 -52.55 -7.29 24.11
CA ILE A 891 -52.29 -6.50 25.31
C ILE A 891 -50.78 -6.36 25.50
N MET A 892 -50.30 -5.13 25.54
CA MET A 892 -48.87 -4.79 25.55
C MET A 892 -48.55 -3.96 26.79
N ALA A 893 -47.46 -4.29 27.48
CA ALA A 893 -46.98 -3.56 28.65
C ALA A 893 -45.51 -3.15 28.44
N GLY A 894 -45.30 -1.91 27.99
CA GLY A 894 -43.99 -1.36 27.63
C GLY A 894 -43.48 -0.34 28.66
N LEU A 895 -42.32 -0.63 29.24
CA LEU A 895 -41.69 0.24 30.25
C LEU A 895 -40.45 0.93 29.66
N GLY A 896 -40.50 2.26 29.50
CA GLY A 896 -39.43 3.04 28.88
C GLY A 896 -39.08 2.51 27.50
N THR A 897 -37.81 2.12 27.28
CA THR A 897 -37.34 1.54 26.02
C THR A 897 -37.98 0.20 25.66
N GLY A 898 -38.61 -0.50 26.63
CA GLY A 898 -39.46 -1.66 26.37
C GLY A 898 -40.69 -1.37 25.50
N MET A 899 -40.91 -0.11 25.11
CA MET A 899 -41.87 0.26 24.09
C MET A 899 -41.46 -0.16 22.67
N ALA A 900 -40.17 -0.42 22.41
CA ALA A 900 -39.65 -0.73 21.08
C ALA A 900 -40.50 -1.77 20.32
N PRO A 901 -40.67 -3.03 20.80
CA PRO A 901 -41.42 -4.03 20.04
C PRO A 901 -42.90 -3.66 19.88
N PHE A 902 -43.48 -2.91 20.82
CA PHE A 902 -44.89 -2.53 20.77
C PHE A 902 -45.17 -1.42 19.77
N ARG A 903 -44.21 -0.53 19.53
CA ARG A 903 -44.28 0.38 18.38
C ARG A 903 -44.36 -0.41 17.07
N ALA A 904 -43.51 -1.42 16.89
CA ALA A 904 -43.54 -2.29 15.71
C ALA A 904 -44.85 -3.06 15.58
N PHE A 905 -45.41 -3.57 16.68
CA PHE A 905 -46.72 -4.25 16.69
C PHE A 905 -47.85 -3.34 16.22
N ILE A 906 -47.88 -2.11 16.72
CA ILE A 906 -48.91 -1.12 16.36
C ILE A 906 -48.76 -0.73 14.88
N GLU A 907 -47.54 -0.48 14.39
CA GLU A 907 -47.28 -0.22 12.97
C GLU A 907 -47.74 -1.39 12.09
N GLU A 908 -47.44 -2.63 12.46
CA GLU A 908 -47.87 -3.81 11.71
C GLU A 908 -49.42 -3.88 11.61
N ARG A 909 -50.11 -3.66 12.73
CA ARG A 909 -51.58 -3.65 12.76
C ARG A 909 -52.17 -2.47 12.00
N ALA A 910 -51.50 -1.32 12.01
CA ALA A 910 -51.89 -0.16 11.20
C ALA A 910 -51.85 -0.50 9.70
N VAL A 911 -50.79 -1.16 9.24
CA VAL A 911 -50.67 -1.62 7.85
C VAL A 911 -51.78 -2.62 7.50
N ARG A 912 -52.05 -3.60 8.36
CA ARG A 912 -53.16 -4.57 8.16
C ARG A 912 -54.52 -3.90 8.03
N LYS A 913 -54.82 -2.93 8.90
CA LYS A 913 -56.06 -2.15 8.85
C LYS A 913 -56.16 -1.35 7.55
N LEU A 914 -55.04 -0.76 7.08
CA LEU A 914 -54.94 -0.07 5.79
C LEU A 914 -55.16 -1.00 4.59
N GLU A 915 -54.74 -2.27 4.68
CA GLU A 915 -55.01 -3.32 3.70
C GLU A 915 -56.49 -3.80 3.71
N GLY A 916 -57.33 -3.25 4.59
CA GLY A 916 -58.74 -3.62 4.73
C GLY A 916 -58.97 -4.90 5.55
N ILE A 917 -57.96 -5.38 6.27
CA ILE A 917 -58.07 -6.52 7.16
C ILE A 917 -58.63 -6.04 8.50
N ASP A 918 -59.64 -6.74 9.02
CA ASP A 918 -60.20 -6.46 10.34
C ASP A 918 -59.19 -6.84 11.44
N VAL A 919 -58.89 -5.89 12.32
CA VAL A 919 -57.88 -6.05 13.37
C VAL A 919 -58.52 -6.00 14.75
N GLY A 920 -58.15 -6.94 15.60
CA GLY A 920 -58.61 -7.04 16.97
C GLY A 920 -58.15 -5.86 17.85
N PRO A 921 -58.77 -5.69 19.02
CA PRO A 921 -58.46 -4.57 19.90
C PRO A 921 -57.03 -4.62 20.43
N MET A 922 -56.37 -3.46 20.43
CA MET A 922 -55.02 -3.29 20.97
C MET A 922 -55.03 -2.44 22.24
N THR A 923 -54.40 -2.95 23.30
CA THR A 923 -54.23 -2.23 24.57
C THR A 923 -52.74 -2.04 24.85
N LEU A 924 -52.33 -0.79 25.11
CA LEU A 924 -50.96 -0.45 25.51
C LEU A 924 -50.93 0.14 26.92
N TYR A 925 -50.25 -0.54 27.83
CA TYR A 925 -49.84 0.00 29.12
C TYR A 925 -48.42 0.55 29.00
N PHE A 926 -48.28 1.88 29.01
CA PHE A 926 -46.99 2.55 28.98
C PHE A 926 -46.60 3.06 30.36
N GLY A 927 -45.35 2.78 30.76
CA GLY A 927 -44.79 3.27 32.01
C GLY A 927 -43.46 4.01 31.81
N SER A 928 -43.34 5.20 32.41
CA SER A 928 -42.07 5.93 32.49
C SER A 928 -41.98 6.82 33.74
N ARG A 929 -40.89 7.58 33.90
CA ARG A 929 -40.71 8.46 35.06
C ARG A 929 -41.61 9.68 34.99
N HIS A 930 -41.52 10.43 33.90
CA HIS A 930 -42.19 11.71 33.71
C HIS A 930 -42.78 11.79 32.32
N ARG A 931 -44.01 12.33 32.20
CA ARG A 931 -44.64 12.53 30.89
C ARG A 931 -43.84 13.50 30.02
N ALA A 932 -43.42 14.63 30.59
CA ALA A 932 -42.72 15.67 29.85
C ALA A 932 -41.31 15.28 29.39
N MET A 933 -40.71 14.24 30.00
CA MET A 933 -39.29 13.90 29.78
C MET A 933 -39.08 12.55 29.10
N GLU A 934 -39.91 11.55 29.39
CA GLU A 934 -39.74 10.16 28.93
C GLU A 934 -41.02 9.57 28.30
N TYR A 935 -41.92 10.39 27.75
CA TYR A 935 -43.06 9.85 26.99
C TYR A 935 -42.67 9.54 25.54
N LEU A 936 -41.94 8.43 25.37
CA LEU A 936 -41.39 7.99 24.08
C LEU A 936 -42.51 7.73 23.07
N TYR A 937 -42.40 8.33 21.88
CA TYR A 937 -43.37 8.22 20.78
C TYR A 937 -44.81 8.62 21.16
N GLY A 938 -44.98 9.49 22.17
CA GLY A 938 -46.30 9.86 22.70
C GLY A 938 -47.25 10.39 21.62
N GLU A 939 -46.76 11.26 20.74
CA GLU A 939 -47.55 11.81 19.63
C GLU A 939 -48.05 10.71 18.67
N GLU A 940 -47.21 9.71 18.35
CA GLU A 940 -47.58 8.58 17.49
C GLU A 940 -48.68 7.73 18.16
N PHE A 941 -48.54 7.40 19.44
CA PHE A 941 -49.52 6.58 20.15
C PHE A 941 -50.85 7.30 20.41
N GLU A 942 -50.81 8.60 20.70
CA GLU A 942 -52.02 9.41 20.84
C GLU A 942 -52.78 9.49 19.50
N ALA A 943 -52.07 9.59 18.37
CA ALA A 943 -52.68 9.54 17.04
C ALA A 943 -53.33 8.17 16.74
N TYR A 944 -52.63 7.05 17.00
CA TYR A 944 -53.22 5.72 16.83
C TYR A 944 -54.40 5.44 17.76
N HIS A 945 -54.42 6.05 18.95
CA HIS A 945 -55.56 5.96 19.85
C HIS A 945 -56.76 6.75 19.33
N ALA A 946 -56.53 7.95 18.79
CA ALA A 946 -57.57 8.78 18.17
C ALA A 946 -58.18 8.11 16.92
N ASP A 947 -57.39 7.38 16.13
CA ASP A 947 -57.85 6.58 14.98
C ASP A 947 -58.58 5.28 15.38
N GLY A 948 -58.57 4.94 16.68
CA GLY A 948 -59.21 3.74 17.22
C GLY A 948 -58.47 2.44 16.93
N LEU A 949 -57.31 2.47 16.27
CA LEU A 949 -56.42 1.30 16.14
C LEU A 949 -55.93 0.86 17.52
N LEU A 950 -55.37 1.79 18.29
CA LEU A 950 -54.98 1.54 19.66
C LEU A 950 -56.19 1.75 20.57
N THR A 951 -56.98 0.69 20.77
CA THR A 951 -58.26 0.72 21.51
C THR A 951 -58.12 1.32 22.91
N ASN A 952 -57.06 0.95 23.64
CA ASN A 952 -56.81 1.47 24.98
C ASN A 952 -55.35 1.91 25.14
N LEU A 953 -55.15 3.19 25.47
CA LEU A 953 -53.83 3.75 25.82
C LEU A 953 -53.81 4.10 27.32
N ARG A 954 -53.06 3.31 28.10
CA ARG A 954 -52.99 3.43 29.57
C ARG A 954 -51.61 3.92 29.99
N LEU A 955 -51.54 5.17 30.44
CA LEU A 955 -50.30 5.84 30.81
C LEU A 955 -50.06 5.81 32.34
N ALA A 956 -48.84 5.48 32.73
CA ALA A 956 -48.37 5.46 34.11
C ALA A 956 -47.05 6.22 34.27
N PHE A 957 -47.11 7.40 34.89
CA PHE A 957 -45.93 8.23 35.17
C PHE A 957 -45.61 8.20 36.66
N SER A 958 -44.44 7.68 37.02
CA SER A 958 -44.11 7.36 38.42
C SER A 958 -43.58 8.55 39.25
N ARG A 959 -43.33 9.71 38.63
CA ARG A 959 -42.70 10.87 39.30
C ARG A 959 -43.42 12.20 39.05
N ASP A 960 -44.53 12.22 38.33
CA ASP A 960 -45.31 13.46 38.07
C ASP A 960 -46.21 13.85 39.24
N GLN A 961 -46.38 12.94 40.20
CA GLN A 961 -47.16 13.15 41.43
C GLN A 961 -46.46 12.49 42.63
N LYS A 962 -46.94 12.80 43.84
CA LYS A 962 -46.38 12.27 45.10
C LYS A 962 -46.50 10.75 45.21
N GLU A 963 -47.65 10.20 44.83
CA GLU A 963 -47.92 8.75 44.85
C GLU A 963 -47.33 8.05 43.62
N LYS A 964 -46.76 6.86 43.80
CA LYS A 964 -46.17 6.08 42.69
C LYS A 964 -47.28 5.42 41.87
N VAL A 965 -47.45 5.84 40.62
CA VAL A 965 -48.37 5.19 39.66
C VAL A 965 -47.55 4.33 38.71
N TYR A 966 -47.85 3.03 38.67
CA TYR A 966 -47.22 2.04 37.80
C TYR A 966 -48.26 1.29 36.96
N ILE A 967 -47.79 0.54 35.95
CA ILE A 967 -48.65 -0.15 34.99
C ILE A 967 -49.61 -1.16 35.65
N GLN A 968 -49.17 -1.85 36.71
CA GLN A 968 -49.99 -2.79 37.46
C GLN A 968 -51.17 -2.12 38.17
N HIS A 969 -51.11 -0.81 38.45
CA HIS A 969 -52.25 -0.07 39.00
C HIS A 969 -53.32 0.11 37.90
N ARG A 970 -52.89 0.51 36.70
CA ARG A 970 -53.76 0.61 35.52
C ARG A 970 -54.36 -0.73 35.12
N MET A 971 -53.56 -1.80 35.14
CA MET A 971 -54.05 -3.15 34.84
C MET A 971 -55.14 -3.60 35.83
N ARG A 972 -55.03 -3.25 37.12
CA ARG A 972 -56.08 -3.57 38.10
C ARG A 972 -57.38 -2.81 37.83
N GLU A 973 -57.30 -1.56 37.38
CA GLU A 973 -58.47 -0.77 36.93
C GLU A 973 -59.18 -1.47 35.75
N ASP A 974 -58.42 -2.12 34.88
CA ASP A 974 -58.88 -2.77 33.64
C ASP A 974 -59.13 -4.29 33.77
N SER A 975 -59.26 -4.81 35.00
CA SER A 975 -59.33 -6.25 35.29
C SER A 975 -60.39 -7.01 34.49
N GLU A 976 -61.57 -6.42 34.27
CA GLU A 976 -62.66 -7.07 33.52
C GLU A 976 -62.30 -7.25 32.04
N MET A 977 -61.75 -6.21 31.40
CA MET A 977 -61.29 -6.25 30.00
C MET A 977 -60.13 -7.24 29.84
N LEU A 978 -59.14 -7.22 30.75
CA LEU A 978 -58.01 -8.15 30.72
C LEU A 978 -58.48 -9.60 30.78
N SER A 979 -59.45 -9.90 31.65
CA SER A 979 -60.04 -11.23 31.77
C SER A 979 -60.77 -11.64 30.48
N SER A 980 -61.62 -10.77 29.93
CA SER A 980 -62.38 -11.06 28.70
C SER A 980 -61.46 -11.28 27.49
N HIS A 981 -60.51 -10.37 27.27
CA HIS A 981 -59.62 -10.41 26.12
C HIS A 981 -58.72 -11.66 26.12
N ILE A 982 -58.19 -12.05 27.29
CA ILE A 982 -57.32 -13.21 27.39
C ILE A 982 -58.11 -14.53 27.46
N LEU A 983 -59.11 -14.66 28.33
CA LEU A 983 -59.78 -15.94 28.55
C LEU A 983 -60.87 -16.22 27.51
N SER A 984 -61.69 -15.22 27.18
CA SER A 984 -62.87 -15.41 26.31
C SER A 984 -62.56 -15.21 24.83
N GLN A 985 -61.68 -14.26 24.50
CA GLN A 985 -61.39 -13.87 23.11
C GLN A 985 -60.04 -14.38 22.60
N ASN A 986 -59.39 -15.26 23.37
CA ASN A 986 -58.15 -15.92 22.98
C ASN A 986 -56.99 -14.95 22.65
N GLY A 987 -56.94 -13.76 23.26
CA GLY A 987 -55.90 -12.75 23.02
C GLY A 987 -54.55 -13.07 23.68
N SER A 988 -53.53 -12.26 23.39
CA SER A 988 -52.18 -12.44 23.92
C SER A 988 -51.71 -11.25 24.76
N PHE A 989 -50.91 -11.54 25.78
CA PHE A 989 -50.28 -10.57 26.67
C PHE A 989 -48.77 -10.55 26.46
N TYR A 990 -48.22 -9.34 26.39
CA TYR A 990 -46.80 -9.09 26.19
C TYR A 990 -46.30 -8.06 27.18
N LEU A 991 -45.13 -8.29 27.77
CA LEU A 991 -44.44 -7.30 28.59
C LEU A 991 -42.99 -7.19 28.14
N CYS A 992 -42.51 -5.96 27.99
CA CYS A 992 -41.12 -5.67 27.68
C CYS A 992 -40.59 -4.54 28.56
N GLY A 993 -39.41 -4.76 29.16
CA GLY A 993 -38.78 -3.80 30.07
C GLY A 993 -37.99 -4.45 31.22
N PRO A 994 -37.79 -3.75 32.35
CA PRO A 994 -37.04 -4.29 33.47
C PRO A 994 -37.77 -5.44 34.19
N THR A 995 -37.03 -6.28 34.90
CA THR A 995 -37.55 -7.48 35.61
C THR A 995 -38.40 -7.19 36.86
N TRP A 996 -38.18 -6.07 37.56
CA TRP A 996 -38.82 -5.78 38.85
C TRP A 996 -40.37 -5.80 38.89
N PRO A 997 -41.14 -5.41 37.84
CA PRO A 997 -42.60 -5.37 37.89
C PRO A 997 -43.25 -6.70 37.47
N THR A 998 -42.48 -7.72 37.09
CA THR A 998 -43.02 -8.98 36.55
C THR A 998 -43.95 -9.71 37.54
N GLY A 999 -43.58 -9.72 38.83
CA GLY A 999 -44.42 -10.27 39.90
C GLY A 999 -45.72 -9.50 40.06
N ASP A 1000 -45.65 -8.17 40.17
CA ASP A 1000 -46.82 -7.30 40.32
C ASP A 1000 -47.79 -7.40 39.13
N VAL A 1001 -47.27 -7.55 37.91
CA VAL A 1001 -48.05 -7.74 36.70
C VAL A 1001 -48.72 -9.11 36.69
N LYS A 1002 -48.00 -10.17 37.09
CA LYS A 1002 -48.59 -11.50 37.27
C LYS A 1002 -49.73 -11.45 38.28
N ASP A 1003 -49.55 -10.77 39.41
CA ASP A 1003 -50.58 -10.65 40.45
C ASP A 1003 -51.80 -9.87 39.95
N ALA A 1004 -51.61 -8.81 39.16
CA ALA A 1004 -52.70 -8.08 38.53
C ALA A 1004 -53.52 -8.96 37.57
N MET A 1005 -52.85 -9.79 36.76
CA MET A 1005 -53.50 -10.74 35.84
C MET A 1005 -54.23 -11.86 36.58
N VAL A 1006 -53.62 -12.46 37.60
CA VAL A 1006 -54.26 -13.47 38.45
C VAL A 1006 -55.50 -12.90 39.14
N GLY A 1007 -55.41 -11.67 39.64
CA GLY A 1007 -56.54 -10.96 40.24
C GLY A 1007 -57.68 -10.74 39.24
N ALA A 1008 -57.36 -10.36 38.00
CA ALA A 1008 -58.34 -10.22 36.91
C ALA A 1008 -59.07 -11.54 36.61
N PHE A 1009 -58.33 -12.64 36.42
CA PHE A 1009 -58.91 -13.96 36.14
C PHE A 1009 -59.77 -14.50 37.27
N THR A 1010 -59.38 -14.22 38.52
CA THR A 1010 -60.14 -14.68 39.69
C THR A 1010 -61.44 -13.89 39.86
N LYS A 1011 -61.39 -12.58 39.64
CA LYS A 1011 -62.54 -11.69 39.87
C LYS A 1011 -63.57 -11.74 38.75
N PHE A 1012 -63.12 -11.84 37.49
CA PHE A 1012 -63.98 -11.72 36.31
C PHE A 1012 -63.93 -12.92 35.36
N GLY A 1013 -62.98 -13.84 35.54
CA GLY A 1013 -62.81 -15.01 34.66
C GLY A 1013 -63.44 -16.30 35.16
N GLY A 1014 -64.01 -16.30 36.37
CA GLY A 1014 -64.59 -17.50 36.99
C GLY A 1014 -63.55 -18.56 37.40
N VAL A 1015 -62.25 -18.22 37.38
CA VAL A 1015 -61.15 -19.13 37.73
C VAL A 1015 -60.89 -19.07 39.23
N LYS A 1016 -60.71 -20.20 39.91
CA LYS A 1016 -60.35 -20.20 41.34
C LYS A 1016 -58.93 -19.67 41.54
N ALA A 1017 -58.67 -18.99 42.65
CA ALA A 1017 -57.35 -18.42 42.95
C ALA A 1017 -56.19 -19.44 42.89
N SER A 1018 -56.45 -20.71 43.28
CA SER A 1018 -55.48 -21.81 43.20
C SER A 1018 -55.16 -22.27 41.77
N GLU A 1019 -56.06 -22.03 40.82
CA GLU A 1019 -55.97 -22.44 39.41
C GLU A 1019 -55.51 -21.29 38.51
N ALA A 1020 -55.76 -20.03 38.88
CA ALA A 1020 -55.42 -18.86 38.07
C ALA A 1020 -53.91 -18.71 37.81
N SER A 1021 -53.06 -19.12 38.75
CA SER A 1021 -51.62 -19.18 38.51
C SER A 1021 -51.24 -20.24 37.47
N LYS A 1022 -51.95 -21.38 37.45
CA LYS A 1022 -51.73 -22.44 36.46
C LYS A 1022 -52.14 -22.00 35.06
N VAL A 1023 -53.23 -21.24 34.93
CA VAL A 1023 -53.65 -20.64 33.66
C VAL A 1023 -52.55 -19.75 33.07
N ILE A 1024 -51.84 -18.96 33.88
CA ILE A 1024 -50.70 -18.16 33.38
C ILE A 1024 -49.58 -19.06 32.85
N GLU A 1025 -49.27 -20.18 33.52
CA GLU A 1025 -48.26 -21.11 33.03
C GLU A 1025 -48.72 -21.79 31.71
N GLU A 1026 -50.00 -22.17 31.58
CA GLU A 1026 -50.58 -22.68 30.33
C GLU A 1026 -50.55 -21.62 29.20
N LEU A 1027 -50.74 -20.34 29.53
CA LEU A 1027 -50.60 -19.23 28.57
C LEU A 1027 -49.15 -19.00 28.14
N LYS A 1028 -48.17 -19.26 29.01
CA LYS A 1028 -46.75 -19.21 28.62
C LYS A 1028 -46.40 -20.37 27.69
N GLU A 1029 -46.87 -21.58 28.01
CA GLU A 1029 -46.65 -22.78 27.18
C GLU A 1029 -47.28 -22.64 25.79
N SER A 1030 -48.42 -21.94 25.70
CA SER A 1030 -49.09 -21.62 24.43
C SER A 1030 -48.62 -20.32 23.76
N GLU A 1031 -47.53 -19.71 24.24
CA GLU A 1031 -46.94 -18.46 23.69
C GLU A 1031 -47.92 -17.27 23.63
N ARG A 1032 -48.87 -17.22 24.57
CA ARG A 1032 -49.85 -16.14 24.71
C ARG A 1032 -49.61 -15.23 25.91
N TYR A 1033 -48.65 -15.58 26.76
CA TYR A 1033 -48.14 -14.72 27.83
C TYR A 1033 -46.61 -14.64 27.71
N ILE A 1034 -46.12 -13.60 27.04
CA ILE A 1034 -44.71 -13.46 26.65
C ILE A 1034 -44.07 -12.31 27.43
N LEU A 1035 -42.94 -12.59 28.07
CA LEU A 1035 -42.16 -11.59 28.81
C LEU A 1035 -40.76 -11.49 28.19
N GLU A 1036 -40.39 -10.32 27.69
CA GLU A 1036 -39.04 -10.01 27.22
C GLU A 1036 -38.42 -8.96 28.15
N VAL A 1037 -37.79 -9.45 29.22
CA VAL A 1037 -37.28 -8.60 30.31
C VAL A 1037 -35.76 -8.65 30.42
N TYR A 1038 -35.18 -7.53 30.85
CA TYR A 1038 -33.73 -7.34 30.97
C TYR A 1038 -33.30 -6.77 32.33
#